data_AF-A0A351C173-F1
#
_entry.id   AF-A0A351C173-F1
#
_cell.length_a   1.000
_cell.length_b   1.000
_cell.length_c   1.000
_cell.angle_alpha   90.00
_cell.angle_beta   90.00
_cell.angle_gamma   90.00
#
_symmetry.space_group_name_H-M   'P 1'
#
loop_
_entity.id
_entity.type
_entity.pdbx_description
1 polymer ?
#
loop_
_entity_poly.entity_id
_entity_poly.type
_entity_poly.pdbx_seq_one_letter_code
_entity_poly.pdbx_strand_id
1 'polypeptide(L)'
;MKKLFLLLVIFAVAGISNNSFAQLTGTKAIPGDYATIKEAIDTLNAQGVGSGGVIFNVAAGHTETASNIVISIPTNPPTASNPVVFQKSGAGVNPLITAAPGISTSFDGIIKFSGADYITFDAIDLLDPNTNTGDGVVEWGYALLRASTTNGSQNNVIKNCVITLQKISSLSIGIYIANRDINGATVVPADLDGQNSYNKLYGNTISNVYKGIVVISASTTRDIDNEIGVLGESPNSITNWGGSTIAAEGIRCEGQINVKIINNVINGGNGTANAVVGIIATLFGTTALAPNYEISHNTVTVNSNQSSSATYGIRALATGDTIRMNNNIVENCVTNYTGTATFNAMVHDGVGVSDAAYISNNIVRNNSHTGTGTATLLGCSSDINYLEMRSNEVYGNTRTSISGTMNCLQAAAAVTMYCDSNLVYNNSMPNTSGTTASNLYGYINSDSPGNENVTNNTIYNLTVGGSNTAAGSLTIGIRSNAAATTVKNIYGNTIYGLSAVSGTSTTGGVFGIYSSLSASAKIHSNKIYNITNNGANSLAGGCWVSSGSGIEVYNNFISEIKAPNSTNANGVIGINITSTTANSSIGLYFNTVYLTASGGSTFGSSALSVTSSATATTAALTMKNNILINHSTPGSTSGLAVVYRRSTSSFANLTLTTDFGMFATSAPASNRLIFSDGTNSDQNINDYKTRVSPREANATTGTVNFVNPSTGDLHLTGASIGDLNLVGTPVAGITTDIDENTRDANYPYKGADESTAFTLPTLNLTLGLEAISPVQDTVTVSIRSVTPPYNSIGSDKKYLDANGNASFNFLNAQNGVSYFIVVNHRNSIQTWSKSGGEQFSGGVLNYDFTSAASQAFGNNMVLVSGDYRNYTGDVNQDEVVDLADVAIIDNDAFNFATGYILSDLNYDLLTDLTDLTYADNNAFGFVQVAKP
;
A
#
# COMPACT_ATOMS: atom_id res chain seq x y z
N MET A 1 69.22 34.34 65.11
CA MET A 1 68.95 33.04 64.45
C MET A 1 67.46 32.78 64.13
N LYS A 2 66.65 33.77 63.74
CA LYS A 2 65.24 33.56 63.30
C LYS A 2 64.87 34.19 61.95
N LYS A 3 65.78 34.93 61.30
CA LYS A 3 65.55 35.53 59.97
C LYS A 3 66.28 34.81 58.81
N LEU A 4 67.17 33.86 59.10
CA LEU A 4 67.90 33.09 58.08
C LEU A 4 67.19 31.75 57.72
N PHE A 5 66.28 31.28 58.59
CA PHE A 5 65.53 30.04 58.35
C PHE A 5 64.27 30.25 57.49
N LEU A 6 63.72 31.47 57.46
CA LEU A 6 62.53 31.79 56.65
C LEU A 6 62.87 32.05 55.17
N LEU A 7 64.08 32.54 54.88
CA LEU A 7 64.52 32.77 53.50
C LEU A 7 64.93 31.46 52.80
N LEU A 8 65.42 30.46 53.56
CA LEU A 8 65.76 29.14 53.02
C LEU A 8 64.51 28.29 52.73
N VAL A 9 63.43 28.49 53.48
CA VAL A 9 62.15 27.79 53.25
C VAL A 9 61.36 28.43 52.09
N ILE A 10 61.48 29.74 51.85
CA ILE A 10 60.85 30.40 50.68
C ILE A 10 61.60 30.10 49.37
N PHE A 11 62.93 29.93 49.40
CA PHE A 11 63.69 29.46 48.22
C PHE A 11 63.54 27.94 47.96
N ALA A 12 63.26 27.13 48.99
CA ALA A 12 62.94 25.71 48.82
C ALA A 12 61.52 25.48 48.25
N VAL A 13 60.59 26.42 48.42
CA VAL A 13 59.23 26.35 47.85
C VAL A 13 59.13 26.99 46.46
N ALA A 14 60.04 27.91 46.10
CA ALA A 14 60.14 28.48 44.74
C ALA A 14 60.99 27.62 43.77
N GLY A 15 61.67 26.59 44.28
CA GLY A 15 62.52 25.67 43.50
C GLY A 15 61.81 24.40 43.02
N ILE A 16 60.51 24.22 43.31
CA ILE A 16 59.70 23.22 42.62
C ILE A 16 59.30 23.84 41.29
N SER A 17 60.22 23.79 40.33
CA SER A 17 59.81 23.85 38.93
C SER A 17 58.74 22.77 38.76
N ASN A 18 57.50 23.18 38.54
CA ASN A 18 56.60 22.37 37.74
C ASN A 18 57.42 22.05 36.48
N ASN A 19 57.89 20.82 36.34
CA ASN A 19 58.39 20.33 35.08
C ASN A 19 57.17 20.35 34.16
N SER A 20 56.85 21.50 33.57
CA SER A 20 55.92 21.59 32.47
C SER A 20 56.59 20.86 31.33
N PHE A 21 56.30 19.57 31.19
CA PHE A 21 56.65 18.84 29.99
C PHE A 21 56.02 19.59 28.82
N ALA A 22 56.81 19.84 27.77
CA ALA A 22 56.29 20.50 26.58
C ALA A 22 55.20 19.60 25.98
N GLN A 23 53.98 20.13 25.84
CA GLN A 23 52.87 19.39 25.25
C GLN A 23 53.21 18.98 23.81
N LEU A 24 52.63 17.88 23.36
CA LEU A 24 52.86 17.37 22.01
C LEU A 24 52.12 18.19 20.97
N THR A 25 52.85 18.65 19.96
CA THR A 25 52.28 19.42 18.84
C THR A 25 53.02 19.10 17.54
N GLY A 26 52.39 19.42 16.41
CA GLY A 26 52.95 19.30 15.07
C GLY A 26 52.99 17.86 14.57
N THR A 27 53.86 17.58 13.60
CA THR A 27 54.02 16.23 13.03
C THR A 27 55.15 15.48 13.73
N LYS A 28 54.89 14.22 14.09
CA LYS A 28 55.84 13.26 14.68
C LYS A 28 55.92 12.02 13.81
N ALA A 29 57.12 11.47 13.60
CA ALA A 29 57.34 10.28 12.79
C ALA A 29 57.45 9.01 13.66
N ILE A 30 56.88 7.90 13.18
CA ILE A 30 57.01 6.57 13.78
C ILE A 30 57.35 5.57 12.66
N PRO A 31 58.55 4.95 12.65
CA PRO A 31 59.66 5.17 13.56
C PRO A 31 60.37 6.51 13.28
N GLY A 32 60.90 7.15 14.32
CA GLY A 32 61.60 8.43 14.21
C GLY A 32 61.63 9.16 15.55
N ASP A 33 60.67 10.07 15.74
CA ASP A 33 60.44 10.75 17.04
C ASP A 33 60.09 9.74 18.15
N TYR A 34 59.39 8.66 17.79
CA TYR A 34 59.10 7.52 18.66
C TYR A 34 59.45 6.22 17.93
N ALA A 35 59.84 5.18 18.65
CA ALA A 35 60.12 3.89 18.01
C ALA A 35 58.81 3.14 17.67
N THR A 36 57.77 3.35 18.47
CA THR A 36 56.49 2.64 18.38
C THR A 36 55.29 3.57 18.64
N ILE A 37 54.10 3.15 18.22
CA ILE A 37 52.84 3.83 18.54
C ILE A 37 52.60 3.77 20.05
N LYS A 38 52.94 2.66 20.72
CA LYS A 38 52.82 2.56 22.19
C LYS A 38 53.63 3.65 22.90
N GLU A 39 54.90 3.86 22.54
CA GLU A 39 55.74 4.90 23.15
C GLU A 39 55.20 6.31 22.92
N ALA A 40 54.66 6.57 21.72
CA ALA A 40 54.01 7.82 21.40
C ALA A 40 52.78 8.07 22.30
N ILE A 41 51.96 7.04 22.51
CA ILE A 41 50.78 7.10 23.39
C ILE A 41 51.16 7.25 24.87
N ASP A 42 52.17 6.53 25.35
CA ASP A 42 52.68 6.68 26.73
C ASP A 42 53.14 8.13 26.97
N THR A 43 53.79 8.74 25.98
CA THR A 43 54.22 10.13 26.03
C THR A 43 53.03 11.10 25.95
N LEU A 44 52.04 10.80 25.12
CA LEU A 44 50.79 11.56 25.01
C LEU A 44 50.02 11.60 26.33
N ASN A 45 49.88 10.45 26.99
CA ASN A 45 49.24 10.36 28.31
C ASN A 45 49.99 11.16 29.38
N ALA A 46 51.32 11.26 29.28
CA ALA A 46 52.14 11.98 30.24
C ALA A 46 52.19 13.50 30.01
N GLN A 47 52.17 13.96 28.75
CA GLN A 47 52.48 15.36 28.39
C GLN A 47 51.29 16.16 27.88
N GLY A 48 50.24 15.51 27.39
CA GLY A 48 49.08 16.19 26.81
C GLY A 48 49.33 16.76 25.41
N VAL A 49 48.34 17.48 24.91
CA VAL A 49 48.31 18.03 23.54
C VAL A 49 48.50 19.54 23.56
N GLY A 50 49.36 20.04 22.66
CA GLY A 50 49.66 21.45 22.47
C GLY A 50 48.81 22.09 21.38
N SER A 51 48.99 23.40 21.19
CA SER A 51 48.26 24.16 20.18
C SER A 51 48.44 23.57 18.78
N GLY A 52 47.34 23.46 18.03
CA GLY A 52 47.30 22.90 16.68
C GLY A 52 47.21 21.37 16.62
N GLY A 53 47.29 20.68 17.78
CA GLY A 53 47.22 19.22 17.83
C GLY A 53 48.51 18.54 17.42
N VAL A 54 48.50 17.21 17.40
CA VAL A 54 49.63 16.37 17.02
C VAL A 54 49.22 15.32 15.99
N ILE A 55 50.03 15.18 14.94
CA ILE A 55 49.88 14.16 13.90
C ILE A 55 51.06 13.21 13.99
N PHE A 56 50.78 11.95 14.32
CA PHE A 56 51.73 10.85 14.25
C PHE A 56 51.67 10.19 12.87
N ASN A 57 52.66 10.51 12.03
CA ASN A 57 52.88 9.87 10.74
C ASN A 57 53.58 8.52 10.97
N VAL A 58 52.82 7.44 10.91
CA VAL A 58 53.32 6.08 11.06
C VAL A 58 53.70 5.52 9.69
N ALA A 59 54.98 5.20 9.50
CA ALA A 59 55.51 4.73 8.22
C ALA A 59 54.76 3.49 7.72
N ALA A 60 54.39 3.47 6.44
CA ALA A 60 53.78 2.31 5.81
C ALA A 60 54.61 1.04 6.04
N GLY A 61 53.95 -0.06 6.42
CA GLY A 61 54.60 -1.31 6.78
C GLY A 61 55.29 -1.34 8.15
N HIS A 62 55.16 -0.29 8.99
CA HIS A 62 55.59 -0.36 10.39
C HIS A 62 54.86 -1.48 11.13
N THR A 63 55.57 -2.23 11.97
CA THR A 63 54.99 -3.30 12.78
C THR A 63 55.46 -3.20 14.23
N GLU A 64 54.57 -3.42 15.18
CA GLU A 64 54.91 -3.57 16.59
C GLU A 64 54.06 -4.65 17.27
N THR A 65 54.48 -5.08 18.45
CA THR A 65 53.73 -6.04 19.28
C THR A 65 53.38 -5.40 20.61
N ALA A 66 52.08 -5.20 20.84
CA ALA A 66 51.56 -4.60 22.05
C ALA A 66 50.08 -4.95 22.21
N SER A 67 49.64 -5.01 23.47
CA SER A 67 48.23 -5.11 23.86
C SER A 67 47.98 -4.20 25.05
N ASN A 68 46.71 -3.90 25.31
CA ASN A 68 46.25 -3.02 26.38
C ASN A 68 46.90 -1.63 26.33
N ILE A 69 47.07 -1.07 25.14
CA ILE A 69 47.47 0.32 24.99
C ILE A 69 46.29 1.19 25.43
N VAL A 70 46.43 1.89 26.56
CA VAL A 70 45.37 2.76 27.10
C VAL A 70 45.67 4.21 26.73
N ILE A 71 44.68 4.91 26.14
CA ILE A 71 44.73 6.34 25.83
C ILE A 71 43.78 7.07 26.79
N SER A 72 44.29 7.97 27.62
CA SER A 72 43.50 8.69 28.63
C SER A 72 43.77 10.19 28.71
N ILE A 73 44.96 10.65 28.30
CA ILE A 73 45.37 12.07 28.17
C ILE A 73 44.72 13.03 29.19
N PRO A 74 44.91 12.81 30.50
CA PRO A 74 44.20 13.58 31.53
C PRO A 74 44.69 15.02 31.67
N THR A 75 45.85 15.34 31.11
CA THR A 75 46.47 16.67 31.17
C THR A 75 46.44 17.30 29.79
N ASN A 76 45.85 18.50 29.65
CA ASN A 76 45.64 19.18 28.36
C ASN A 76 45.07 18.24 27.29
N PRO A 77 43.84 17.73 27.50
CA PRO A 77 43.22 16.76 26.61
C PRO A 77 43.04 17.34 25.21
N PRO A 78 42.93 16.47 24.18
CA PRO A 78 42.69 16.92 22.82
C PRO A 78 41.35 17.65 22.70
N THR A 79 41.24 18.53 21.71
CA THR A 79 40.02 19.29 21.40
C THR A 79 39.83 19.35 19.89
N ALA A 80 38.68 19.85 19.42
CA ALA A 80 38.47 20.11 18.00
C ALA A 80 39.57 20.98 17.35
N SER A 81 40.15 21.93 18.10
CA SER A 81 41.25 22.79 17.61
C SER A 81 42.63 22.18 17.81
N ASN A 82 42.77 21.19 18.69
CA ASN A 82 44.02 20.49 19.00
C ASN A 82 43.82 18.97 18.94
N PRO A 83 43.54 18.39 17.75
CA PRO A 83 43.23 16.97 17.63
C PRO A 83 44.49 16.10 17.72
N VAL A 84 44.29 14.80 17.96
CA VAL A 84 45.36 13.79 17.85
C VAL A 84 45.05 12.90 16.65
N VAL A 85 46.03 12.71 15.76
CA VAL A 85 45.86 11.85 14.58
C VAL A 85 47.00 10.85 14.50
N PHE A 86 46.70 9.55 14.47
CA PHE A 86 47.61 8.50 14.04
C PHE A 86 47.23 8.11 12.62
N GLN A 87 48.15 8.29 11.67
CA GLN A 87 47.89 8.01 10.26
C GLN A 87 49.05 7.32 9.58
N LYS A 88 48.73 6.48 8.59
CA LYS A 88 49.74 5.92 7.67
C LYS A 88 50.43 7.02 6.88
N SER A 89 51.75 6.92 6.76
CA SER A 89 52.60 7.79 5.95
C SER A 89 53.40 6.99 4.93
N GLY A 90 53.30 7.36 3.66
CA GLY A 90 53.97 6.67 2.55
C GLY A 90 53.12 5.60 1.86
N ALA A 91 53.67 5.08 0.75
CA ALA A 91 53.06 4.03 -0.06
C ALA A 91 53.35 2.64 0.53
N GLY A 92 52.39 1.71 0.41
CA GLY A 92 52.49 0.36 0.95
C GLY A 92 51.37 0.04 1.94
N VAL A 93 51.51 -1.13 2.59
CA VAL A 93 50.54 -1.66 3.56
C VAL A 93 50.41 -0.77 4.78
N ASN A 94 49.26 -0.86 5.45
CA ASN A 94 49.03 -0.15 6.69
C ASN A 94 50.01 -0.60 7.79
N PRO A 95 50.43 0.31 8.68
CA PRO A 95 51.06 -0.06 9.94
C PRO A 95 50.23 -1.07 10.71
N LEU A 96 50.88 -2.03 11.37
CA LEU A 96 50.22 -3.15 12.05
C LEU A 96 50.66 -3.26 13.50
N ILE A 97 49.69 -3.24 14.41
CA ILE A 97 49.90 -3.65 15.80
C ILE A 97 49.44 -5.10 15.93
N THR A 98 50.37 -5.99 16.25
CA THR A 98 50.07 -7.38 16.60
C THR A 98 49.87 -7.49 18.12
N ALA A 99 48.76 -8.09 18.54
CA ALA A 99 48.42 -8.25 19.94
C ALA A 99 49.48 -9.12 20.67
N ALA A 100 50.05 -8.58 21.74
CA ALA A 100 50.68 -9.40 22.76
C ALA A 100 49.60 -10.23 23.51
N PRO A 101 49.95 -11.33 24.20
CA PRO A 101 48.98 -12.07 24.99
C PRO A 101 48.19 -11.16 25.96
N GLY A 102 46.88 -11.35 26.00
CA GLY A 102 45.98 -10.76 27.00
C GLY A 102 46.44 -11.05 28.43
N ILE A 103 46.04 -10.18 29.36
CA ILE A 103 46.38 -10.29 30.78
C ILE A 103 45.15 -10.56 31.66
N SER A 104 43.95 -10.47 31.09
CA SER A 104 42.66 -10.76 31.72
C SER A 104 41.94 -11.89 30.98
N THR A 105 40.77 -12.28 31.46
CA THR A 105 39.94 -13.31 30.81
C THR A 105 38.80 -12.73 29.97
N SER A 106 38.60 -11.39 29.97
CA SER A 106 37.36 -10.79 29.49
C SER A 106 37.42 -9.34 28.98
N PHE A 107 38.51 -8.58 29.22
CA PHE A 107 38.55 -7.12 29.03
C PHE A 107 39.88 -6.60 28.43
N ASP A 108 40.62 -7.47 27.75
CA ASP A 108 41.80 -7.09 26.98
C ASP A 108 41.40 -6.46 25.66
N GLY A 109 42.09 -5.38 25.30
CA GLY A 109 41.95 -4.76 23.99
C GLY A 109 43.31 -4.37 23.46
N ILE A 110 43.48 -4.31 22.14
CA ILE A 110 44.76 -3.86 21.57
C ILE A 110 44.93 -2.37 21.84
N ILE A 111 43.89 -1.57 21.53
CA ILE A 111 43.82 -0.14 21.86
C ILE A 111 42.53 0.15 22.64
N LYS A 112 42.67 0.79 23.81
CA LYS A 112 41.56 1.19 24.69
C LYS A 112 41.60 2.69 24.95
N PHE A 113 40.50 3.37 24.69
CA PHE A 113 40.31 4.77 25.06
C PHE A 113 39.62 4.79 26.43
N SER A 114 40.09 5.64 27.32
CA SER A 114 39.54 5.85 28.64
C SER A 114 39.14 7.31 28.77
N GLY A 115 37.93 7.66 28.32
CA GLY A 115 37.45 9.04 28.32
C GLY A 115 38.35 9.97 27.49
N ALA A 116 38.77 9.49 26.32
CA ALA A 116 39.67 10.23 25.44
C ALA A 116 38.91 10.73 24.21
N ASP A 117 39.13 12.00 23.84
CA ASP A 117 38.34 12.72 22.86
C ASP A 117 39.16 13.21 21.67
N TYR A 118 38.51 13.46 20.53
CA TYR A 118 39.12 14.07 19.33
C TYR A 118 40.38 13.36 18.82
N ILE A 119 40.38 12.02 18.88
CA ILE A 119 41.48 11.19 18.36
C ILE A 119 41.03 10.49 17.07
N THR A 120 41.89 10.51 16.06
CA THR A 120 41.71 9.79 14.81
C THR A 120 42.75 8.69 14.66
N PHE A 121 42.31 7.47 14.37
CA PHE A 121 43.14 6.42 13.77
C PHE A 121 42.74 6.27 12.30
N ASP A 122 43.68 6.51 11.39
CA ASP A 122 43.51 6.40 9.95
C ASP A 122 44.52 5.39 9.38
N ALA A 123 44.00 4.25 8.94
CA ALA A 123 44.78 3.19 8.31
C ALA A 123 45.87 2.59 9.24
N ILE A 124 45.50 2.29 10.50
CA ILE A 124 46.32 1.57 11.48
C ILE A 124 45.66 0.23 11.79
N ASP A 125 46.29 -0.85 11.35
CA ASP A 125 45.75 -2.21 11.40
C ASP A 125 46.02 -2.89 12.74
N LEU A 126 45.10 -3.77 13.14
CA LEU A 126 45.17 -4.54 14.37
C LEU A 126 45.02 -6.03 14.08
N LEU A 127 45.90 -6.85 14.67
CA LEU A 127 45.87 -8.30 14.53
C LEU A 127 45.97 -8.99 15.89
N ASP A 128 45.05 -9.90 16.21
CA ASP A 128 45.27 -10.92 17.23
C ASP A 128 45.80 -12.21 16.58
N PRO A 129 47.09 -12.55 16.75
CA PRO A 129 47.68 -13.71 16.09
C PRO A 129 47.17 -15.02 16.70
N ASN A 130 47.07 -16.07 15.88
CA ASN A 130 46.66 -17.41 16.34
C ASN A 130 47.60 -18.08 17.36
N THR A 131 48.75 -17.45 17.64
CA THR A 131 49.67 -17.83 18.73
C THR A 131 49.13 -17.44 20.10
N ASN A 132 48.22 -16.47 20.17
CA ASN A 132 47.49 -16.14 21.39
C ASN A 132 46.37 -17.17 21.60
N THR A 133 46.41 -17.87 22.73
CA THR A 133 45.50 -18.99 23.04
C THR A 133 44.98 -18.89 24.46
N GLY A 134 43.80 -19.46 24.74
CA GLY A 134 43.18 -19.39 26.07
C GLY A 134 42.94 -17.94 26.49
N ASP A 135 43.31 -17.59 27.72
CA ASP A 135 43.20 -16.22 28.26
C ASP A 135 44.16 -15.23 27.59
N GLY A 136 45.07 -15.70 26.72
CA GLY A 136 45.95 -14.83 25.94
C GLY A 136 45.28 -14.19 24.72
N VAL A 137 44.09 -14.64 24.32
CA VAL A 137 43.30 -14.07 23.22
C VAL A 137 42.77 -12.71 23.65
N VAL A 138 42.91 -11.66 22.82
CA VAL A 138 42.36 -10.34 23.15
C VAL A 138 40.89 -10.23 22.76
N GLU A 139 40.08 -9.55 23.58
CA GLU A 139 38.66 -9.38 23.31
C GLU A 139 38.39 -8.27 22.29
N TRP A 140 39.09 -7.14 22.34
CA TRP A 140 38.75 -5.96 21.52
C TRP A 140 39.89 -5.49 20.62
N GLY A 141 39.55 -5.07 19.40
CA GLY A 141 40.48 -4.32 18.55
C GLY A 141 40.65 -2.90 19.09
N TYR A 142 39.72 -2.02 18.69
CA TYR A 142 39.58 -0.68 19.27
C TYR A 142 38.42 -0.66 20.26
N ALA A 143 38.65 -0.21 21.50
CA ALA A 143 37.60 -0.05 22.51
C ALA A 143 37.51 1.42 22.98
N LEU A 144 36.33 2.03 22.83
CA LEU A 144 36.02 3.38 23.30
C LEU A 144 35.20 3.27 24.59
N LEU A 145 35.85 3.58 25.71
CA LEU A 145 35.34 3.33 27.06
C LEU A 145 35.30 4.64 27.86
N ARG A 146 34.65 4.59 29.01
CA ARG A 146 34.49 5.73 29.93
C ARG A 146 35.63 5.75 30.95
N ALA A 147 36.18 6.92 31.23
CA ALA A 147 37.08 7.09 32.37
C ALA A 147 36.31 7.22 33.69
N SER A 148 35.14 7.88 33.65
CA SER A 148 34.30 8.12 34.82
C SER A 148 32.86 8.43 34.43
N THR A 149 31.99 8.72 35.40
CA THR A 149 30.60 9.13 35.14
C THR A 149 30.47 10.48 34.45
N THR A 150 31.54 11.29 34.40
CA THR A 150 31.57 12.63 33.78
C THR A 150 32.67 12.76 32.73
N ASN A 151 33.23 11.64 32.26
CA ASN A 151 34.25 11.62 31.21
C ASN A 151 34.14 10.34 30.38
N GLY A 152 33.46 10.43 29.24
CA GLY A 152 33.34 9.41 28.21
C GLY A 152 34.19 9.73 26.97
N SER A 153 34.33 8.79 26.05
CA SER A 153 35.12 8.95 24.82
C SER A 153 34.26 9.56 23.71
N GLN A 154 34.56 10.79 23.30
CA GLN A 154 33.74 11.58 22.38
C GLN A 154 34.50 12.08 21.15
N ASN A 155 33.78 12.28 20.04
CA ASN A 155 34.33 12.89 18.81
C ASN A 155 35.53 12.14 18.22
N ASN A 156 35.64 10.82 18.43
CA ASN A 156 36.74 10.02 17.90
C ASN A 156 36.40 9.46 16.51
N VAL A 157 37.44 9.20 15.72
CA VAL A 157 37.31 8.65 14.37
C VAL A 157 38.20 7.42 14.22
N ILE A 158 37.61 6.28 13.85
CA ILE A 158 38.34 5.07 13.47
C ILE A 158 38.04 4.82 12.00
N LYS A 159 39.05 4.91 11.13
CA LYS A 159 38.83 4.76 9.69
C LYS A 159 39.94 4.06 8.94
N ASN A 160 39.56 3.41 7.84
CA ASN A 160 40.47 2.73 6.90
C ASN A 160 41.37 1.65 7.54
N CYS A 161 41.03 1.17 8.73
CA CYS A 161 41.80 0.16 9.45
C CYS A 161 41.38 -1.26 9.06
N VAL A 162 42.32 -2.20 9.04
CA VAL A 162 42.06 -3.64 8.98
C VAL A 162 42.16 -4.22 10.38
N ILE A 163 41.10 -4.85 10.87
CA ILE A 163 41.01 -5.42 12.21
C ILE A 163 40.71 -6.92 12.07
N THR A 164 41.68 -7.75 12.44
CA THR A 164 41.55 -9.21 12.41
C THR A 164 41.82 -9.77 13.80
N LEU A 165 40.81 -10.31 14.46
CA LEU A 165 40.98 -10.92 15.78
C LEU A 165 40.90 -12.45 15.68
N GLN A 166 40.44 -13.10 16.74
CA GLN A 166 40.15 -14.53 16.78
C GLN A 166 38.70 -14.80 17.20
N LYS A 167 37.92 -15.45 16.33
CA LYS A 167 36.51 -15.82 16.58
C LYS A 167 36.29 -16.95 17.60
N ILE A 168 37.34 -17.36 18.30
CA ILE A 168 37.30 -18.43 19.31
C ILE A 168 36.62 -17.92 20.59
N SER A 169 36.80 -16.65 20.95
CA SER A 169 36.14 -16.01 22.10
C SER A 169 34.85 -15.32 21.68
N SER A 170 33.76 -15.51 22.44
CA SER A 170 32.49 -14.78 22.22
C SER A 170 32.58 -13.28 22.50
N LEU A 171 33.67 -12.85 23.13
CA LEU A 171 33.97 -11.45 23.44
C LEU A 171 34.84 -10.78 22.38
N SER A 172 35.24 -11.51 21.33
CA SER A 172 36.01 -11.01 20.19
C SER A 172 35.19 -10.00 19.37
N ILE A 173 35.49 -8.72 19.54
CA ILE A 173 34.78 -7.59 18.92
C ILE A 173 35.78 -6.69 18.21
N GLY A 174 35.56 -6.42 16.92
CA GLY A 174 36.44 -5.56 16.13
C GLY A 174 36.53 -4.13 16.69
N ILE A 175 35.38 -3.45 16.81
CA ILE A 175 35.29 -2.11 17.42
C ILE A 175 34.20 -2.11 18.49
N TYR A 176 34.54 -1.61 19.68
CA TYR A 176 33.72 -1.69 20.87
C TYR A 176 33.50 -0.32 21.51
N ILE A 177 32.28 0.23 21.47
CA ILE A 177 31.90 1.45 22.20
C ILE A 177 30.93 1.05 23.31
N ALA A 178 31.26 1.34 24.56
CA ALA A 178 30.41 0.87 25.67
C ALA A 178 30.45 1.66 26.95
N ASN A 179 29.36 1.55 27.70
CA ASN A 179 29.15 2.04 29.05
C ASN A 179 30.00 1.32 30.13
N ARG A 180 31.30 1.16 29.88
CA ARG A 180 32.23 0.51 30.80
C ARG A 180 33.54 1.28 30.93
N ASP A 181 34.30 1.01 31.99
CA ASP A 181 35.69 1.43 32.12
C ASP A 181 36.68 0.39 31.55
N ILE A 182 37.98 0.72 31.58
CA ILE A 182 39.06 -0.14 31.07
C ILE A 182 39.24 -1.47 31.83
N ASN A 183 38.63 -1.61 33.00
CA ASN A 183 38.64 -2.81 33.84
C ASN A 183 37.34 -3.63 33.68
N GLY A 184 36.41 -3.17 32.83
CA GLY A 184 35.14 -3.84 32.57
C GLY A 184 34.00 -3.49 33.54
N ALA A 185 34.20 -2.55 34.47
CA ALA A 185 33.12 -2.10 35.36
C ALA A 185 32.11 -1.26 34.56
N THR A 186 30.82 -1.48 34.77
CA THR A 186 29.78 -0.66 34.14
C THR A 186 29.80 0.75 34.72
N VAL A 187 29.92 1.77 33.87
CA VAL A 187 29.92 3.18 34.23
C VAL A 187 28.71 3.83 33.58
N VAL A 188 27.79 4.41 34.36
CA VAL A 188 26.62 5.15 33.84
C VAL A 188 26.94 6.65 33.83
N PRO A 189 26.65 7.42 32.76
CA PRO A 189 26.98 8.83 32.72
C PRO A 189 26.06 9.63 33.64
N ALA A 190 26.65 10.62 34.33
CA ALA A 190 25.92 11.60 35.13
C ALA A 190 25.50 12.83 34.30
N ASP A 191 26.22 13.12 33.20
CA ASP A 191 26.04 14.26 32.32
C ASP A 191 26.37 13.91 30.85
N LEU A 192 26.37 14.93 29.97
CA LEU A 192 26.72 14.77 28.56
C LEU A 192 28.20 14.43 28.37
N ASP A 193 29.08 14.98 29.20
CA ASP A 193 30.53 14.78 29.11
C ASP A 193 30.92 13.32 29.46
N GLY A 194 30.12 12.63 30.27
CA GLY A 194 30.26 11.21 30.57
C GLY A 194 29.83 10.23 29.46
N GLN A 195 29.28 10.72 28.35
CA GLN A 195 28.78 9.87 27.27
C GLN A 195 29.90 9.47 26.29
N ASN A 196 29.73 8.32 25.63
CA ASN A 196 30.57 7.96 24.49
C ASN A 196 29.88 8.39 23.19
N SER A 197 29.84 9.69 22.92
CA SER A 197 29.00 10.29 21.88
C SER A 197 29.80 10.84 20.69
N TYR A 198 29.13 11.09 19.57
CA TYR A 198 29.72 11.74 18.37
C TYR A 198 30.90 11.00 17.73
N ASN A 199 31.05 9.70 17.98
CA ASN A 199 32.14 8.90 17.40
C ASN A 199 31.76 8.42 16.00
N LYS A 200 32.75 8.31 15.11
CA LYS A 200 32.56 7.88 13.70
C LYS A 200 33.45 6.71 13.35
N LEU A 201 32.85 5.66 12.77
CA LEU A 201 33.54 4.44 12.36
C LEU A 201 33.28 4.21 10.88
N TYR A 202 34.26 4.34 9.97
CA TYR A 202 34.01 4.13 8.53
C TYR A 202 35.23 3.63 7.75
N GLY A 203 35.02 2.98 6.60
CA GLY A 203 36.11 2.44 5.78
C GLY A 203 36.89 1.28 6.40
N ASN A 204 36.47 0.76 7.56
CA ASN A 204 37.20 -0.29 8.26
C ASN A 204 36.88 -1.67 7.68
N THR A 205 37.88 -2.54 7.60
CA THR A 205 37.71 -3.96 7.24
C THR A 205 37.88 -4.82 8.49
N ILE A 206 36.81 -5.47 8.94
CA ILE A 206 36.78 -6.27 10.17
C ILE A 206 36.54 -7.74 9.82
N SER A 207 37.39 -8.64 10.31
CA SER A 207 37.24 -10.07 10.02
C SER A 207 37.74 -11.00 11.13
N ASN A 208 37.30 -12.27 11.07
CA ASN A 208 37.68 -13.31 12.03
C ASN A 208 37.36 -12.94 13.49
N VAL A 209 36.27 -12.21 13.68
CA VAL A 209 35.75 -11.76 14.98
C VAL A 209 34.53 -12.58 15.37
N TYR A 210 34.08 -12.47 16.62
CA TYR A 210 32.78 -13.01 16.99
C TYR A 210 31.65 -12.01 16.68
N LYS A 211 31.88 -10.72 16.95
CA LYS A 211 31.00 -9.60 16.57
C LYS A 211 31.80 -8.52 15.86
N GLY A 212 31.22 -7.85 14.87
CA GLY A 212 31.93 -6.82 14.09
C GLY A 212 32.11 -5.52 14.88
N ILE A 213 31.03 -4.76 14.98
CA ILE A 213 30.98 -3.47 15.68
C ILE A 213 29.88 -3.53 16.73
N VAL A 214 30.19 -3.13 17.96
CA VAL A 214 29.20 -3.09 19.04
C VAL A 214 29.23 -1.72 19.72
N VAL A 215 28.08 -1.07 19.78
CA VAL A 215 27.87 0.26 20.36
C VAL A 215 26.74 0.17 21.38
N ILE A 216 27.04 0.31 22.67
CA ILE A 216 26.10 0.11 23.78
C ILE A 216 26.15 1.31 24.72
N SER A 217 25.00 1.97 24.94
CA SER A 217 24.89 3.05 25.93
C SER A 217 24.42 2.53 27.29
N ALA A 218 24.36 3.46 28.26
CA ALA A 218 23.54 3.25 29.46
C ALA A 218 22.03 3.39 29.15
N SER A 219 21.18 2.94 30.07
CA SER A 219 19.71 2.91 29.91
C SER A 219 19.02 4.25 30.20
N THR A 220 19.65 5.15 30.95
CA THR A 220 19.06 6.44 31.37
C THR A 220 19.69 7.62 30.64
N THR A 221 20.99 7.88 30.88
CA THR A 221 21.78 8.87 30.15
C THR A 221 22.42 8.16 28.95
N ARG A 222 21.76 8.27 27.79
CA ARG A 222 22.11 7.55 26.56
C ARG A 222 23.20 8.29 25.79
N ASP A 223 24.03 7.55 25.09
CA ASP A 223 24.99 8.12 24.15
C ASP A 223 24.24 8.59 22.90
N ILE A 224 24.77 9.63 22.25
CA ILE A 224 24.09 10.34 21.16
C ILE A 224 24.97 10.49 19.92
N ASP A 225 24.32 10.53 18.75
CA ASP A 225 24.92 10.93 17.47
C ASP A 225 26.18 10.13 17.07
N ASN A 226 26.29 8.87 17.47
CA ASN A 226 27.31 7.96 16.95
C ASN A 226 26.99 7.55 15.50
N GLU A 227 28.02 7.48 14.65
CA GLU A 227 27.91 7.14 13.22
C GLU A 227 28.69 5.86 12.92
N ILE A 228 27.97 4.79 12.60
CA ILE A 228 28.54 3.52 12.15
C ILE A 228 28.44 3.47 10.62
N GLY A 229 29.53 3.85 9.99
CA GLY A 229 29.68 4.18 8.58
C GLY A 229 29.26 5.62 8.29
N VAL A 230 29.64 6.12 7.11
CA VAL A 230 29.41 7.51 6.67
C VAL A 230 29.08 7.49 5.17
N LEU A 231 28.06 8.25 4.76
CA LEU A 231 27.68 8.34 3.35
C LEU A 231 28.74 9.15 2.57
N GLY A 232 29.15 8.64 1.40
CA GLY A 232 30.19 9.25 0.56
C GLY A 232 31.62 8.82 0.91
N GLU A 233 31.82 8.17 2.07
CA GLU A 233 33.07 7.53 2.45
C GLU A 233 33.08 6.05 2.06
N SER A 234 34.24 5.39 2.20
CA SER A 234 34.32 3.93 2.04
C SER A 234 33.48 3.22 3.12
N PRO A 235 32.78 2.13 2.79
CA PRO A 235 31.95 1.42 3.77
C PRO A 235 32.79 0.67 4.80
N ASN A 236 32.25 0.44 6.01
CA ASN A 236 32.80 -0.63 6.84
C ASN A 236 32.45 -1.98 6.20
N SER A 237 33.42 -2.89 6.11
CA SER A 237 33.27 -4.24 5.58
C SER A 237 33.50 -5.26 6.69
N ILE A 238 32.45 -5.98 7.10
CA ILE A 238 32.48 -6.94 8.21
C ILE A 238 32.26 -8.35 7.66
N THR A 239 33.27 -9.21 7.80
CA THR A 239 33.26 -10.57 7.21
C THR A 239 33.71 -11.66 8.19
N ASN A 240 33.40 -12.93 7.88
CA ASN A 240 33.86 -14.09 8.68
C ASN A 240 33.64 -13.91 10.20
N TRP A 241 32.43 -13.51 10.58
CA TRP A 241 32.02 -13.33 11.97
C TRP A 241 31.08 -14.46 12.45
N GLY A 242 31.02 -14.66 13.76
CA GLY A 242 30.25 -15.74 14.40
C GLY A 242 30.94 -17.11 14.36
N GLY A 243 30.14 -18.19 14.47
CA GLY A 243 30.62 -19.58 14.35
C GLY A 243 30.67 -20.41 15.65
N SER A 244 29.85 -20.06 16.65
CA SER A 244 29.75 -20.80 17.93
C SER A 244 28.27 -21.08 18.31
N THR A 245 28.04 -21.54 19.54
CA THR A 245 26.70 -21.85 20.10
C THR A 245 26.00 -20.65 20.74
N ILE A 246 26.65 -19.48 20.80
CA ILE A 246 26.10 -18.21 21.30
C ILE A 246 25.55 -17.40 20.10
N ALA A 247 24.74 -16.37 20.37
CA ALA A 247 24.27 -15.44 19.34
C ALA A 247 25.41 -14.56 18.80
N ALA A 248 25.40 -14.30 17.49
CA ALA A 248 26.42 -13.51 16.80
C ALA A 248 25.79 -12.35 16.02
N GLU A 249 26.46 -11.19 16.03
CA GLU A 249 25.98 -9.96 15.40
C GLU A 249 27.09 -9.30 14.57
N GLY A 250 26.77 -8.90 13.33
CA GLY A 250 27.68 -8.10 12.51
C GLY A 250 27.86 -6.69 13.10
N ILE A 251 26.75 -5.97 13.25
CA ILE A 251 26.67 -4.69 13.97
C ILE A 251 25.58 -4.79 15.03
N ARG A 252 25.91 -4.44 16.27
CA ARG A 252 24.95 -4.25 17.36
C ARG A 252 25.00 -2.85 17.89
N CYS A 253 23.88 -2.16 17.82
CA CYS A 253 23.66 -0.86 18.41
C CYS A 253 22.56 -0.94 19.46
N GLU A 254 22.82 -0.43 20.65
CA GLU A 254 21.95 -0.58 21.79
C GLU A 254 21.85 0.72 22.58
N GLY A 255 20.63 1.17 22.76
CA GLY A 255 20.26 2.26 23.65
C GLY A 255 20.66 3.67 23.23
N GLN A 256 21.10 3.90 22.00
CA GLN A 256 21.55 5.20 21.52
C GLN A 256 20.40 6.17 21.20
N ILE A 257 20.69 7.47 21.10
CA ILE A 257 19.79 8.50 20.53
C ILE A 257 20.43 9.04 19.24
N ASN A 258 19.63 9.20 18.17
CA ASN A 258 20.07 9.75 16.88
C ASN A 258 21.25 8.99 16.23
N VAL A 259 21.36 7.69 16.50
CA VAL A 259 22.41 6.86 15.91
C VAL A 259 22.14 6.61 14.43
N LYS A 260 23.23 6.58 13.68
CA LYS A 260 23.23 6.29 12.25
C LYS A 260 24.02 5.02 11.99
N ILE A 261 23.40 4.04 11.35
CA ILE A 261 24.05 2.84 10.83
C ILE A 261 23.93 2.91 9.32
N ILE A 262 24.95 3.47 8.67
CA ILE A 262 24.87 3.88 7.26
C ILE A 262 26.03 3.32 6.46
N ASN A 263 25.79 2.86 5.23
CA ASN A 263 26.86 2.49 4.29
C ASN A 263 27.82 1.42 4.86
N ASN A 264 27.27 0.32 5.38
CA ASN A 264 28.05 -0.84 5.82
C ASN A 264 27.80 -2.05 4.91
N VAL A 265 28.82 -2.89 4.74
CA VAL A 265 28.76 -4.16 4.01
C VAL A 265 29.03 -5.30 4.99
N ILE A 266 28.06 -6.20 5.15
CA ILE A 266 28.13 -7.30 6.13
C ILE A 266 27.95 -8.63 5.43
N ASN A 267 28.88 -9.57 5.66
CA ASN A 267 28.80 -10.91 5.10
C ASN A 267 29.35 -11.96 6.09
N GLY A 268 28.48 -12.76 6.70
CA GLY A 268 28.93 -13.79 7.64
C GLY A 268 27.81 -14.55 8.34
N GLY A 269 28.09 -15.00 9.57
CA GLY A 269 27.17 -15.77 10.40
C GLY A 269 27.31 -17.30 10.30
N ASN A 270 28.06 -17.79 9.30
CA ASN A 270 28.13 -19.21 8.99
C ASN A 270 28.64 -20.05 10.18
N GLY A 271 27.99 -21.18 10.44
CA GLY A 271 28.35 -22.12 11.51
C GLY A 271 27.81 -21.75 12.91
N THR A 272 27.08 -20.63 13.04
CA THR A 272 26.44 -20.25 14.32
C THR A 272 25.18 -21.10 14.57
N ALA A 273 25.03 -21.62 15.80
CA ALA A 273 23.91 -22.50 16.17
C ALA A 273 22.74 -21.79 16.89
N ASN A 274 22.89 -20.50 17.18
CA ASN A 274 21.89 -19.65 17.83
C ASN A 274 21.53 -18.45 16.94
N ALA A 275 20.94 -17.39 17.50
CA ALA A 275 20.51 -16.24 16.72
C ALA A 275 21.68 -15.58 15.97
N VAL A 276 21.45 -15.29 14.68
CA VAL A 276 22.41 -14.63 13.80
C VAL A 276 21.79 -13.35 13.27
N VAL A 277 22.45 -12.22 13.47
CA VAL A 277 21.92 -10.91 13.04
C VAL A 277 22.98 -10.12 12.28
N GLY A 278 22.68 -9.68 11.07
CA GLY A 278 23.56 -8.79 10.32
C GLY A 278 23.70 -7.43 11.03
N ILE A 279 22.59 -6.71 11.15
CA ILE A 279 22.48 -5.44 11.88
C ILE A 279 21.34 -5.52 12.88
N ILE A 280 21.61 -5.14 14.13
CA ILE A 280 20.59 -4.95 15.15
C ILE A 280 20.70 -3.56 15.76
N ALA A 281 19.58 -2.84 15.81
CA ALA A 281 19.45 -1.58 16.54
C ALA A 281 18.34 -1.73 17.59
N THR A 282 18.65 -1.58 18.87
CA THR A 282 17.70 -1.81 19.97
C THR A 282 17.62 -0.62 20.93
N LEU A 283 16.43 -0.41 21.52
CA LEU A 283 16.20 0.44 22.68
C LEU A 283 15.77 -0.40 23.89
N PHE A 284 16.24 -0.06 25.09
CA PHE A 284 15.75 -0.63 26.35
C PHE A 284 14.76 0.29 27.05
N GLY A 285 13.54 -0.17 27.33
CA GLY A 285 12.59 0.53 28.19
C GLY A 285 12.04 1.83 27.61
N THR A 286 11.05 2.43 28.28
CA THR A 286 10.44 3.70 27.86
C THR A 286 11.38 4.87 28.14
N THR A 287 11.61 5.73 27.15
CA THR A 287 12.40 6.96 27.29
C THR A 287 11.50 8.19 27.43
N ALA A 288 11.99 9.23 28.09
CA ALA A 288 11.33 10.55 28.14
C ALA A 288 11.62 11.41 26.89
N LEU A 289 12.60 11.01 26.07
CA LEU A 289 12.97 11.61 24.79
C LEU A 289 12.73 10.56 23.69
N ALA A 290 12.38 10.96 22.47
CA ALA A 290 12.13 10.04 21.35
C ALA A 290 13.42 9.78 20.54
N PRO A 291 14.14 8.65 20.72
CA PRO A 291 15.22 8.23 19.84
C PRO A 291 14.81 8.24 18.36
N ASN A 292 15.75 8.66 17.51
CA ASN A 292 15.70 8.43 16.07
C ASN A 292 16.78 7.41 15.69
N TYR A 293 16.37 6.30 15.09
CA TYR A 293 17.30 5.33 14.49
C TYR A 293 17.26 5.48 12.97
N GLU A 294 18.43 5.70 12.36
CA GLU A 294 18.58 5.63 10.91
C GLU A 294 19.46 4.43 10.54
N ILE A 295 18.87 3.47 9.84
CA ILE A 295 19.56 2.33 9.24
C ILE A 295 19.41 2.50 7.73
N SER A 296 20.46 2.96 7.04
CA SER A 296 20.35 3.27 5.62
C SER A 296 21.55 2.86 4.76
N HIS A 297 21.34 2.58 3.49
CA HIS A 297 22.44 2.28 2.54
C HIS A 297 23.32 1.08 2.92
N ASN A 298 22.87 0.17 3.78
CA ASN A 298 23.63 -1.01 4.17
C ASN A 298 23.39 -2.16 3.18
N THR A 299 24.42 -2.97 2.93
CA THR A 299 24.31 -4.24 2.19
C THR A 299 24.60 -5.40 3.13
N VAL A 300 23.65 -6.31 3.29
CA VAL A 300 23.72 -7.39 4.28
C VAL A 300 23.47 -8.75 3.65
N THR A 301 24.41 -9.67 3.91
CA THR A 301 24.30 -11.10 3.63
C THR A 301 24.55 -11.89 4.91
N VAL A 302 23.59 -12.72 5.30
CA VAL A 302 23.67 -13.57 6.50
C VAL A 302 23.45 -15.02 6.12
N ASN A 303 24.41 -15.87 6.48
CA ASN A 303 24.34 -17.31 6.24
C ASN A 303 24.30 -18.07 7.56
N SER A 304 23.36 -19.01 7.70
CA SER A 304 23.19 -19.80 8.93
C SER A 304 22.91 -21.27 8.58
N ASN A 305 23.71 -22.18 9.14
CA ASN A 305 23.67 -23.61 8.78
C ASN A 305 23.12 -24.53 9.88
N GLN A 306 22.91 -24.04 11.10
CA GLN A 306 22.57 -24.87 12.27
C GLN A 306 21.73 -24.12 13.35
N SER A 307 20.94 -23.10 12.99
CA SER A 307 20.22 -22.32 14.00
C SER A 307 18.88 -22.93 14.42
N SER A 308 18.69 -23.13 15.73
CA SER A 308 17.36 -23.35 16.35
C SER A 308 16.61 -22.04 16.61
N SER A 309 17.25 -20.91 16.36
CA SER A 309 16.79 -19.55 16.67
C SER A 309 16.62 -18.69 15.42
N ALA A 310 15.90 -17.58 15.53
CA ALA A 310 15.64 -16.67 14.43
C ALA A 310 16.94 -16.08 13.82
N THR A 311 16.94 -15.86 12.51
CA THR A 311 18.02 -15.15 11.81
C THR A 311 17.50 -13.88 11.16
N TYR A 312 18.30 -12.83 11.25
CA TYR A 312 17.93 -11.49 10.81
C TYR A 312 19.00 -10.93 9.86
N GLY A 313 18.59 -10.37 8.73
CA GLY A 313 19.47 -9.48 7.96
C GLY A 313 19.61 -8.16 8.72
N ILE A 314 18.54 -7.40 8.79
CA ILE A 314 18.44 -6.14 9.54
C ILE A 314 17.25 -6.22 10.51
N ARG A 315 17.49 -5.84 11.76
CA ARG A 315 16.47 -5.86 12.82
C ARG A 315 16.47 -4.53 13.59
N ALA A 316 15.34 -3.83 13.56
CA ALA A 316 15.08 -2.66 14.39
C ALA A 316 14.14 -3.03 15.56
N LEU A 317 14.53 -2.70 16.78
CA LEU A 317 13.83 -2.99 18.03
C LEU A 317 13.71 -1.71 18.86
N ALA A 318 12.81 -0.84 18.47
CA ALA A 318 12.66 0.48 19.06
C ALA A 318 11.23 0.69 19.60
N THR A 319 11.06 1.47 20.66
CA THR A 319 9.78 1.70 21.36
C THR A 319 9.69 3.17 21.75
N GLY A 320 8.60 3.85 21.40
CA GLY A 320 8.46 5.31 21.58
C GLY A 320 9.22 6.16 20.53
N ASP A 321 9.71 5.52 19.46
CA ASP A 321 10.73 6.09 18.57
C ASP A 321 10.23 6.31 17.15
N THR A 322 11.01 7.08 16.38
CA THR A 322 10.95 7.08 14.93
C THR A 322 12.09 6.23 14.34
N ILE A 323 11.72 5.19 13.59
CA ILE A 323 12.64 4.29 12.89
C ILE A 323 12.66 4.64 11.41
N ARG A 324 13.85 4.81 10.83
CA ARG A 324 14.05 4.97 9.38
C ARG A 324 14.91 3.81 8.88
N MET A 325 14.31 2.95 8.07
CA MET A 325 15.00 1.87 7.36
C MET A 325 14.87 2.14 5.86
N ASN A 326 15.91 2.72 5.26
CA ASN A 326 15.83 3.13 3.86
C ASN A 326 17.07 2.84 3.02
N ASN A 327 16.88 2.56 1.73
CA ASN A 327 17.98 2.29 0.79
C ASN A 327 18.89 1.12 1.20
N ASN A 328 18.43 0.18 2.04
CA ASN A 328 19.23 -0.99 2.41
C ASN A 328 19.00 -2.13 1.43
N ILE A 329 20.00 -3.01 1.30
CA ILE A 329 19.96 -4.23 0.50
C ILE A 329 20.18 -5.42 1.43
N VAL A 330 19.24 -6.37 1.46
CA VAL A 330 19.42 -7.67 2.12
C VAL A 330 19.37 -8.75 1.04
N GLU A 331 20.51 -9.36 0.78
CA GLU A 331 20.65 -10.27 -0.35
C GLU A 331 21.51 -11.49 -0.09
N ASN A 332 21.23 -12.54 -0.88
CA ASN A 332 22.01 -13.78 -0.91
C ASN A 332 22.15 -14.47 0.45
N CYS A 333 21.24 -14.20 1.39
CA CYS A 333 21.20 -14.88 2.68
C CYS A 333 20.76 -16.33 2.47
N VAL A 334 21.46 -17.28 3.09
CA VAL A 334 21.11 -18.70 3.03
C VAL A 334 20.95 -19.24 4.44
N THR A 335 19.76 -19.74 4.76
CA THR A 335 19.53 -20.49 6.00
C THR A 335 19.22 -21.95 5.69
N ASN A 336 19.98 -22.87 6.28
CA ASN A 336 19.81 -24.32 6.12
C ASN A 336 19.25 -24.97 7.40
N TYR A 337 18.00 -24.68 7.74
CA TYR A 337 17.30 -25.24 8.90
C TYR A 337 16.52 -26.51 8.57
N THR A 338 16.44 -27.37 9.58
CA THR A 338 15.58 -28.57 9.61
C THR A 338 14.36 -28.40 10.52
N GLY A 339 14.27 -27.30 11.29
CA GLY A 339 13.22 -27.04 12.28
C GLY A 339 12.38 -25.78 12.02
N THR A 340 11.87 -25.17 13.09
CA THR A 340 10.90 -24.05 13.09
C THR A 340 11.53 -22.66 13.19
N ALA A 341 12.85 -22.54 13.10
CA ALA A 341 13.54 -21.25 13.15
C ALA A 341 13.08 -20.33 12.01
N THR A 342 12.92 -19.04 12.31
CA THR A 342 12.45 -18.03 11.35
C THR A 342 13.62 -17.37 10.63
N PHE A 343 13.33 -16.84 9.44
CA PHE A 343 14.22 -15.95 8.70
C PHE A 343 13.53 -14.61 8.49
N ASN A 344 14.15 -13.53 8.94
CA ASN A 344 13.64 -12.17 8.80
C ASN A 344 14.68 -11.34 8.04
N ALA A 345 14.47 -11.07 6.74
CA ALA A 345 15.49 -10.31 6.00
C ALA A 345 15.59 -8.87 6.52
N MET A 346 14.47 -8.17 6.67
CA MET A 346 14.43 -6.82 7.25
C MET A 346 13.14 -6.61 8.03
N VAL A 347 13.24 -6.36 9.33
CA VAL A 347 12.05 -6.16 10.16
C VAL A 347 12.24 -5.08 11.23
N HIS A 348 11.14 -4.38 11.52
CA HIS A 348 10.93 -3.66 12.78
C HIS A 348 10.03 -4.51 13.69
N ASP A 349 10.51 -4.88 14.88
CA ASP A 349 9.81 -5.78 15.80
C ASP A 349 9.85 -5.31 17.27
N GLY A 350 9.68 -4.00 17.49
CA GLY A 350 9.74 -3.35 18.81
C GLY A 350 8.81 -3.92 19.89
N VAL A 351 9.17 -3.72 21.16
CA VAL A 351 8.38 -4.15 22.32
C VAL A 351 7.60 -2.97 22.89
N GLY A 352 6.32 -2.86 22.56
CA GLY A 352 5.46 -1.72 22.90
C GLY A 352 5.16 -0.85 21.68
N VAL A 353 4.55 0.32 21.91
CA VAL A 353 4.10 1.21 20.82
C VAL A 353 5.25 2.09 20.34
N SER A 354 5.63 1.97 19.07
CA SER A 354 6.53 2.91 18.38
C SER A 354 5.78 4.15 17.89
N ASP A 355 6.46 5.28 17.71
CA ASP A 355 5.81 6.48 17.15
C ASP A 355 5.65 6.34 15.63
N ALA A 356 6.76 6.14 14.90
CA ALA A 356 6.72 6.00 13.46
C ALA A 356 7.79 5.05 12.91
N ALA A 357 7.47 4.32 11.85
CA ALA A 357 8.43 3.54 11.09
C ALA A 357 8.30 3.84 9.59
N TYR A 358 9.40 4.30 9.00
CA TYR A 358 9.53 4.61 7.58
C TYR A 358 10.44 3.56 6.95
N ILE A 359 9.83 2.62 6.22
CA ILE A 359 10.52 1.51 5.55
C ILE A 359 10.41 1.75 4.05
N SER A 360 11.43 2.36 3.45
CA SER A 360 11.34 2.81 2.06
C SER A 360 12.57 2.55 1.20
N ASN A 361 12.37 2.34 -0.10
CA ASN A 361 13.46 2.18 -1.06
C ASN A 361 14.44 1.04 -0.72
N ASN A 362 14.01 0.02 0.03
CA ASN A 362 14.85 -1.13 0.36
C ASN A 362 14.73 -2.21 -0.72
N ILE A 363 15.78 -3.01 -0.87
CA ILE A 363 15.83 -4.18 -1.76
C ILE A 363 16.05 -5.44 -0.94
N VAL A 364 15.15 -6.41 -1.05
CA VAL A 364 15.30 -7.75 -0.44
C VAL A 364 15.27 -8.80 -1.54
N ARG A 365 16.43 -9.41 -1.84
CA ARG A 365 16.52 -10.29 -3.01
C ARG A 365 17.39 -11.54 -2.86
N ASN A 366 17.09 -12.56 -3.65
CA ASN A 366 17.90 -13.77 -3.79
C ASN A 366 18.22 -14.49 -2.45
N ASN A 367 17.39 -14.30 -1.43
CA ASN A 367 17.55 -15.00 -0.16
C ASN A 367 16.90 -16.39 -0.25
N SER A 368 17.50 -17.39 0.40
CA SER A 368 17.02 -18.77 0.47
C SER A 368 16.85 -19.21 1.90
N HIS A 369 15.65 -19.67 2.24
CA HIS A 369 15.35 -20.21 3.56
C HIS A 369 14.81 -21.65 3.50
N THR A 370 15.38 -22.57 4.27
CA THR A 370 14.80 -23.90 4.50
C THR A 370 14.17 -24.02 5.89
N GLY A 371 13.36 -25.07 6.09
CA GLY A 371 12.72 -25.39 7.37
C GLY A 371 11.21 -25.16 7.34
N THR A 372 10.55 -25.07 8.51
CA THR A 372 9.09 -24.83 8.66
C THR A 372 8.73 -23.49 9.29
N GLY A 373 9.70 -22.76 9.87
CA GLY A 373 9.49 -21.44 10.47
C GLY A 373 9.19 -20.37 9.43
N THR A 374 8.48 -19.29 9.79
CA THR A 374 8.11 -18.22 8.85
C THR A 374 9.34 -17.50 8.27
N ALA A 375 9.28 -17.19 6.96
CA ALA A 375 10.19 -16.26 6.32
C ALA A 375 9.49 -14.92 6.10
N THR A 376 9.91 -13.86 6.81
CA THR A 376 9.45 -12.49 6.58
C THR A 376 10.53 -11.72 5.86
N LEU A 377 10.25 -11.27 4.63
CA LEU A 377 11.27 -10.62 3.81
C LEU A 377 11.42 -9.14 4.17
N LEU A 378 10.32 -8.40 4.24
CA LEU A 378 10.31 -7.03 4.69
C LEU A 378 9.04 -6.75 5.49
N GLY A 379 9.16 -6.15 6.68
CA GLY A 379 7.94 -5.80 7.42
C GLY A 379 8.11 -5.15 8.78
N CYS A 380 6.97 -5.03 9.44
CA CYS A 380 6.81 -4.57 10.81
C CYS A 380 5.94 -5.60 11.56
N SER A 381 6.22 -5.86 12.83
CA SER A 381 5.42 -6.79 13.66
C SER A 381 5.19 -6.29 15.08
N SER A 382 5.26 -4.97 15.30
CA SER A 382 5.02 -4.30 16.59
C SER A 382 3.88 -3.29 16.50
N ASP A 383 3.26 -2.97 17.64
CA ASP A 383 2.31 -1.86 17.74
C ASP A 383 3.00 -0.54 17.38
N ILE A 384 2.34 0.29 16.57
CA ILE A 384 2.93 1.55 16.08
C ILE A 384 1.86 2.61 15.83
N ASN A 385 2.17 3.91 15.95
CA ASN A 385 1.20 4.93 15.56
C ASN A 385 1.15 5.08 14.04
N TYR A 386 2.32 5.23 13.40
CA TYR A 386 2.43 5.45 11.96
C TYR A 386 3.39 4.47 11.28
N LEU A 387 2.91 3.72 10.29
CA LEU A 387 3.75 2.82 9.48
C LEU A 387 3.67 3.19 8.01
N GLU A 388 4.82 3.47 7.39
CA GLU A 388 4.94 3.65 5.95
C GLU A 388 5.91 2.61 5.36
N MET A 389 5.39 1.79 4.45
CA MET A 389 6.15 0.83 3.64
C MET A 389 6.02 1.26 2.18
N ARG A 390 7.05 1.93 1.65
CA ARG A 390 6.94 2.61 0.35
C ARG A 390 8.10 2.35 -0.59
N SER A 391 7.81 2.08 -1.86
CA SER A 391 8.83 1.95 -2.91
C SER A 391 9.92 0.91 -2.61
N ASN A 392 9.58 -0.17 -1.89
CA ASN A 392 10.50 -1.28 -1.66
C ASN A 392 10.41 -2.31 -2.79
N GLU A 393 11.52 -3.01 -3.05
CA GLU A 393 11.60 -4.13 -3.98
C GLU A 393 11.87 -5.44 -3.25
N VAL A 394 11.02 -6.45 -3.43
CA VAL A 394 11.18 -7.78 -2.81
C VAL A 394 11.11 -8.85 -3.88
N TYR A 395 12.24 -9.46 -4.26
CA TYR A 395 12.24 -10.39 -5.40
C TYR A 395 13.28 -11.52 -5.41
N GLY A 396 12.98 -12.59 -6.15
CA GLY A 396 13.91 -13.70 -6.34
C GLY A 396 14.20 -14.50 -5.06
N ASN A 397 13.42 -14.28 -3.98
CA ASN A 397 13.61 -15.00 -2.73
C ASN A 397 12.92 -16.37 -2.81
N THR A 398 13.53 -17.37 -2.19
CA THR A 398 13.04 -18.75 -2.24
C THR A 398 12.92 -19.34 -0.85
N ARG A 399 11.91 -20.18 -0.66
CA ARG A 399 11.83 -21.09 0.48
C ARG A 399 11.94 -22.52 -0.02
N THR A 400 12.96 -23.22 0.41
CA THR A 400 13.31 -24.56 -0.07
C THR A 400 12.99 -25.64 0.99
N SER A 401 12.62 -26.83 0.51
CA SER A 401 12.62 -28.11 1.26
C SER A 401 11.42 -28.49 2.14
N ILE A 402 10.64 -27.59 2.76
CA ILE A 402 9.42 -27.97 3.53
C ILE A 402 8.35 -26.85 3.49
N SER A 403 7.07 -27.25 3.56
CA SER A 403 5.91 -26.36 3.69
C SER A 403 6.03 -25.39 4.87
N GLY A 404 5.48 -24.18 4.74
CA GLY A 404 5.56 -23.10 5.74
C GLY A 404 5.02 -21.79 5.19
N THR A 405 5.37 -20.66 5.82
CA THR A 405 4.88 -19.33 5.40
C THR A 405 6.03 -18.45 4.89
N MET A 406 5.78 -17.70 3.81
CA MET A 406 6.60 -16.61 3.30
C MET A 406 5.75 -15.34 3.19
N ASN A 407 6.13 -14.31 3.96
CA ASN A 407 5.55 -12.98 3.90
C ASN A 407 6.53 -12.08 3.15
N CYS A 408 6.17 -11.62 1.94
CA CYS A 408 7.04 -10.72 1.19
C CYS A 408 7.02 -9.32 1.84
N LEU A 409 5.82 -8.76 2.03
CA LEU A 409 5.58 -7.55 2.81
C LEU A 409 4.66 -7.90 3.99
N GLN A 410 5.10 -7.60 5.21
CA GLN A 410 4.30 -7.80 6.43
C GLN A 410 4.02 -6.47 7.13
N ALA A 411 2.73 -6.19 7.33
CA ALA A 411 2.21 -5.07 8.09
C ALA A 411 2.04 -5.41 9.59
N ALA A 412 1.81 -4.39 10.41
CA ALA A 412 1.57 -4.49 11.85
C ALA A 412 0.30 -3.77 12.31
N ALA A 413 0.00 -3.86 13.61
CA ALA A 413 -1.00 -3.02 14.27
C ALA A 413 -0.54 -1.56 14.26
N ALA A 414 -1.25 -0.71 13.52
CA ALA A 414 -0.89 0.70 13.37
C ALA A 414 -2.10 1.62 13.54
N VAL A 415 -2.00 2.79 14.17
CA VAL A 415 -3.13 3.76 14.09
C VAL A 415 -3.42 4.10 12.63
N THR A 416 -2.39 4.34 11.83
CA THR A 416 -2.50 4.46 10.38
C THR A 416 -1.31 3.80 9.70
N MET A 417 -1.57 3.03 8.64
CA MET A 417 -0.51 2.46 7.83
C MET A 417 -0.74 2.62 6.32
N TYR A 418 0.39 2.79 5.63
CA TYR A 418 0.50 2.92 4.18
C TYR A 418 1.45 1.86 3.65
N CYS A 419 0.98 1.06 2.72
CA CYS A 419 1.77 0.16 1.89
C CYS A 419 1.61 0.63 0.44
N ASP A 420 2.54 1.46 -0.04
CA ASP A 420 2.38 2.21 -1.30
C ASP A 420 3.52 1.96 -2.29
N SER A 421 3.19 1.81 -3.57
CA SER A 421 4.18 1.81 -4.66
C SER A 421 5.30 0.75 -4.51
N ASN A 422 5.06 -0.37 -3.83
CA ASN A 422 6.05 -1.44 -3.68
C ASN A 422 6.01 -2.41 -4.87
N LEU A 423 7.16 -3.02 -5.15
CA LEU A 423 7.35 -4.01 -6.21
C LEU A 423 7.71 -5.37 -5.60
N VAL A 424 6.84 -6.37 -5.74
CA VAL A 424 7.04 -7.72 -5.18
C VAL A 424 6.95 -8.75 -6.29
N TYR A 425 8.05 -9.45 -6.58
CA TYR A 425 8.04 -10.34 -7.74
C TYR A 425 8.99 -11.53 -7.71
N ASN A 426 8.69 -12.59 -8.47
CA ASN A 426 9.56 -13.76 -8.63
C ASN A 426 9.95 -14.43 -7.29
N ASN A 427 9.12 -14.35 -6.25
CA ASN A 427 9.34 -15.05 -5.00
C ASN A 427 8.64 -16.42 -5.04
N SER A 428 9.29 -17.45 -4.51
CA SER A 428 8.80 -18.83 -4.71
C SER A 428 9.00 -19.78 -3.53
N MET A 429 8.13 -20.79 -3.48
CA MET A 429 8.26 -21.99 -2.67
C MET A 429 8.26 -23.20 -3.61
N PRO A 430 9.37 -23.53 -4.30
CA PRO A 430 9.34 -24.44 -5.45
C PRO A 430 9.10 -25.91 -5.09
N ASN A 431 9.48 -26.34 -3.89
CA ASN A 431 9.55 -27.77 -3.50
C ASN A 431 8.70 -28.07 -2.26
N THR A 432 7.47 -27.55 -2.18
CA THR A 432 6.59 -27.83 -1.03
C THR A 432 6.12 -29.29 -1.02
N SER A 433 5.91 -29.86 0.17
CA SER A 433 5.53 -31.27 0.33
C SER A 433 4.81 -31.52 1.66
N GLY A 434 4.15 -32.67 1.79
CA GLY A 434 3.43 -33.08 3.01
C GLY A 434 2.06 -32.39 3.18
N THR A 435 1.57 -32.36 4.43
CA THR A 435 0.21 -31.93 4.80
C THR A 435 0.14 -30.59 5.55
N THR A 436 1.29 -29.96 5.83
CA THR A 436 1.34 -28.62 6.45
C THR A 436 1.06 -27.55 5.39
N ALA A 437 0.29 -26.51 5.73
CA ALA A 437 -0.03 -25.45 4.77
C ALA A 437 1.23 -24.74 4.24
N SER A 438 1.19 -24.42 2.94
CA SER A 438 2.20 -23.58 2.28
C SER A 438 1.56 -22.24 1.93
N ASN A 439 2.04 -21.19 2.56
CA ASN A 439 1.48 -19.85 2.45
C ASN A 439 2.51 -18.89 1.85
N LEU A 440 2.14 -18.22 0.76
CA LEU A 440 2.95 -17.19 0.13
C LEU A 440 2.10 -15.93 -0.07
N TYR A 441 2.50 -14.84 0.57
CA TYR A 441 1.78 -13.57 0.52
C TYR A 441 2.67 -12.48 -0.07
N GLY A 442 2.18 -11.78 -1.10
CA GLY A 442 2.82 -10.57 -1.61
C GLY A 442 2.76 -9.44 -0.58
N TYR A 443 1.58 -9.23 -0.01
CA TYR A 443 1.31 -8.40 1.15
C TYR A 443 0.43 -9.15 2.14
N ILE A 444 0.72 -9.02 3.42
CA ILE A 444 -0.12 -9.51 4.51
C ILE A 444 -0.24 -8.50 5.63
N ASN A 445 -1.48 -8.33 6.11
CA ASN A 445 -1.79 -7.80 7.42
C ASN A 445 -2.70 -8.76 8.17
N SER A 446 -2.30 -9.17 9.37
CA SER A 446 -3.13 -9.98 10.28
C SER A 446 -3.30 -9.32 11.65
N ASP A 447 -2.84 -8.07 11.78
CA ASP A 447 -2.92 -7.28 13.01
C ASP A 447 -4.07 -6.27 12.91
N SER A 448 -4.15 -5.30 13.84
CA SER A 448 -5.36 -4.48 14.02
C SER A 448 -5.12 -2.98 13.79
N PRO A 449 -4.76 -2.53 12.57
CA PRO A 449 -4.63 -1.12 12.33
C PRO A 449 -5.96 -0.35 12.39
N GLY A 450 -5.92 0.94 12.71
CA GLY A 450 -7.08 1.83 12.58
C GLY A 450 -7.42 2.07 11.11
N ASN A 451 -6.42 2.51 10.33
CA ASN A 451 -6.52 2.70 8.88
C ASN A 451 -5.45 1.87 8.16
N GLU A 452 -5.88 1.08 7.17
CA GLU A 452 -5.03 0.25 6.31
C GLU A 452 -5.14 0.72 4.85
N ASN A 453 -4.08 1.34 4.33
CA ASN A 453 -4.02 1.81 2.95
C ASN A 453 -3.01 0.96 2.17
N VAL A 454 -3.47 0.17 1.21
CA VAL A 454 -2.64 -0.68 0.35
C VAL A 454 -2.82 -0.23 -1.09
N THR A 455 -1.90 0.60 -1.56
CA THR A 455 -2.09 1.40 -2.78
C THR A 455 -0.96 1.25 -3.79
N ASN A 456 -1.28 1.28 -5.08
CA ASN A 456 -0.27 1.38 -6.15
C ASN A 456 0.82 0.30 -6.15
N ASN A 457 0.61 -0.84 -5.49
CA ASN A 457 1.62 -1.90 -5.43
C ASN A 457 1.54 -2.76 -6.70
N THR A 458 2.70 -3.22 -7.16
CA THR A 458 2.81 -4.17 -8.28
C THR A 458 3.34 -5.50 -7.74
N ILE A 459 2.50 -6.53 -7.77
CA ILE A 459 2.78 -7.84 -7.17
C ILE A 459 2.62 -8.92 -8.23
N TYR A 460 3.71 -9.62 -8.60
CA TYR A 460 3.60 -10.63 -9.64
C TYR A 460 4.54 -11.83 -9.54
N ASN A 461 4.25 -12.90 -10.30
CA ASN A 461 5.10 -14.10 -10.36
C ASN A 461 5.40 -14.73 -8.98
N LEU A 462 4.39 -14.81 -8.11
CA LEU A 462 4.49 -15.53 -6.84
C LEU A 462 4.09 -16.99 -7.05
N THR A 463 4.98 -17.92 -6.74
CA THR A 463 4.80 -19.33 -7.13
C THR A 463 5.00 -20.30 -5.98
N VAL A 464 4.05 -21.21 -5.81
CA VAL A 464 4.15 -22.34 -4.87
C VAL A 464 4.08 -23.65 -5.66
N GLY A 465 5.24 -24.30 -5.82
CA GLY A 465 5.38 -25.58 -6.51
C GLY A 465 5.48 -26.77 -5.56
N GLY A 466 5.66 -27.96 -6.12
CA GLY A 466 5.87 -29.21 -5.38
C GLY A 466 4.66 -30.13 -5.38
N SER A 467 4.48 -30.89 -4.29
CA SER A 467 3.45 -31.94 -4.14
C SER A 467 2.68 -31.83 -2.82
N ASN A 468 2.67 -30.65 -2.20
CA ASN A 468 1.91 -30.39 -0.99
C ASN A 468 0.41 -30.70 -1.16
N THR A 469 -0.17 -31.36 -0.16
CA THR A 469 -1.59 -31.79 -0.18
C THR A 469 -2.45 -31.05 0.84
N ALA A 470 -1.93 -30.02 1.50
CA ALA A 470 -2.66 -29.28 2.51
C ALA A 470 -3.84 -28.51 1.90
N ALA A 471 -5.03 -28.69 2.47
CA ALA A 471 -6.24 -28.01 2.04
C ALA A 471 -6.17 -26.48 2.22
N GLY A 472 -5.47 -26.02 3.27
CA GLY A 472 -5.38 -24.61 3.66
C GLY A 472 -4.19 -23.84 3.11
N SER A 473 -3.49 -24.35 2.07
CA SER A 473 -2.41 -23.61 1.42
C SER A 473 -2.95 -22.39 0.67
N LEU A 474 -2.29 -21.24 0.84
CA LEU A 474 -2.72 -19.96 0.28
C LEU A 474 -1.58 -19.30 -0.51
N THR A 475 -1.86 -18.85 -1.73
CA THR A 475 -0.98 -17.93 -2.46
C THR A 475 -1.77 -16.68 -2.81
N ILE A 476 -1.41 -15.54 -2.20
CA ILE A 476 -2.23 -14.32 -2.30
C ILE A 476 -1.36 -13.13 -2.67
N GLY A 477 -1.85 -12.28 -3.57
CA GLY A 477 -1.24 -10.98 -3.85
C GLY A 477 -1.35 -10.08 -2.63
N ILE A 478 -2.57 -9.68 -2.27
CA ILE A 478 -2.88 -8.85 -1.09
C ILE A 478 -3.80 -9.61 -0.13
N ARG A 479 -3.32 -9.92 1.07
CA ARG A 479 -4.12 -10.49 2.16
C ARG A 479 -4.31 -9.46 3.28
N SER A 480 -5.50 -8.88 3.37
CA SER A 480 -5.91 -8.01 4.48
C SER A 480 -6.88 -8.77 5.41
N ASN A 481 -6.35 -9.28 6.52
CA ASN A 481 -7.09 -10.00 7.56
C ASN A 481 -6.99 -9.28 8.91
N ALA A 482 -7.21 -7.96 8.87
CA ALA A 482 -7.15 -7.09 10.03
C ALA A 482 -8.37 -7.22 10.97
N ALA A 483 -8.43 -6.43 12.05
CA ALA A 483 -9.59 -6.41 12.95
C ALA A 483 -10.85 -5.82 12.28
N ALA A 484 -12.03 -6.19 12.80
CA ALA A 484 -13.33 -5.69 12.34
C ALA A 484 -13.56 -4.18 12.58
N THR A 485 -12.64 -3.51 13.30
CA THR A 485 -12.64 -2.05 13.52
C THR A 485 -11.84 -1.29 12.45
N THR A 486 -11.10 -1.99 11.59
CA THR A 486 -10.19 -1.40 10.60
C THR A 486 -10.96 -0.75 9.46
N VAL A 487 -10.55 0.45 9.05
CA VAL A 487 -10.94 1.07 7.78
C VAL A 487 -9.89 0.73 6.72
N LYS A 488 -10.33 0.14 5.60
CA LYS A 488 -9.43 -0.39 4.57
C LYS A 488 -9.63 0.34 3.25
N ASN A 489 -8.52 0.75 2.62
CA ASN A 489 -8.49 1.29 1.27
C ASN A 489 -7.47 0.49 0.46
N ILE A 490 -7.93 -0.30 -0.51
CA ILE A 490 -7.09 -1.18 -1.34
C ILE A 490 -7.32 -0.80 -2.80
N TYR A 491 -6.44 0.03 -3.37
CA TYR A 491 -6.66 0.54 -4.72
C TYR A 491 -5.40 0.82 -5.54
N GLY A 492 -5.56 0.89 -6.87
CA GLY A 492 -4.44 1.14 -7.78
C GLY A 492 -3.42 0.00 -7.87
N ASN A 493 -3.70 -1.17 -7.27
CA ASN A 493 -2.74 -2.28 -7.27
C ASN A 493 -2.83 -3.07 -8.58
N THR A 494 -1.67 -3.53 -9.07
CA THR A 494 -1.55 -4.43 -10.21
C THR A 494 -1.03 -5.79 -9.74
N ILE A 495 -1.83 -6.85 -9.89
CA ILE A 495 -1.56 -8.18 -9.34
C ILE A 495 -1.68 -9.25 -10.42
N TYR A 496 -0.59 -9.97 -10.72
CA TYR A 496 -0.64 -10.99 -11.75
C TYR A 496 0.39 -12.12 -11.66
N GLY A 497 0.19 -13.21 -12.39
CA GLY A 497 1.15 -14.32 -12.45
C GLY A 497 1.29 -15.09 -11.13
N LEU A 498 0.24 -15.13 -10.31
CA LEU A 498 0.25 -15.93 -9.08
C LEU A 498 -0.08 -17.37 -9.41
N SER A 499 0.68 -18.33 -8.87
CA SER A 499 0.38 -19.75 -9.08
C SER A 499 0.68 -20.67 -7.91
N ALA A 500 -0.13 -21.71 -7.78
CA ALA A 500 0.11 -22.81 -6.85
C ALA A 500 -0.30 -24.17 -7.43
N VAL A 501 0.13 -25.25 -6.78
CA VAL A 501 -0.28 -26.64 -7.08
C VAL A 501 -1.14 -27.27 -5.97
N SER A 502 -1.43 -26.53 -4.90
CA SER A 502 -2.16 -26.97 -3.70
C SER A 502 -3.21 -25.93 -3.24
N GLY A 503 -3.94 -26.22 -2.16
CA GLY A 503 -5.06 -25.40 -1.67
C GLY A 503 -6.40 -25.82 -2.29
N THR A 504 -7.30 -26.35 -1.47
CA THR A 504 -8.62 -26.84 -1.90
C THR A 504 -9.74 -25.90 -1.44
N SER A 505 -10.90 -26.05 -2.08
CA SER A 505 -12.05 -25.12 -2.09
C SER A 505 -12.63 -24.63 -0.75
N THR A 506 -12.26 -25.23 0.38
CA THR A 506 -12.85 -24.89 1.69
C THR A 506 -12.00 -23.92 2.52
N THR A 507 -10.67 -23.95 2.36
CA THR A 507 -9.75 -23.21 3.25
C THR A 507 -8.50 -22.66 2.57
N GLY A 508 -8.24 -23.02 1.30
CA GLY A 508 -7.06 -22.64 0.54
C GLY A 508 -7.36 -22.22 -0.89
N GLY A 509 -6.34 -21.74 -1.60
CA GLY A 509 -6.47 -21.29 -2.99
C GLY A 509 -5.43 -20.25 -3.41
N VAL A 510 -5.58 -19.77 -4.63
CA VAL A 510 -4.76 -18.68 -5.18
C VAL A 510 -5.65 -17.47 -5.43
N PHE A 511 -5.32 -16.32 -4.83
CA PHE A 511 -6.18 -15.14 -4.86
C PHE A 511 -5.39 -13.87 -5.23
N GLY A 512 -5.97 -12.99 -6.04
CA GLY A 512 -5.41 -11.65 -6.24
C GLY A 512 -5.48 -10.84 -4.95
N ILE A 513 -6.71 -10.55 -4.51
CA ILE A 513 -7.01 -9.85 -3.25
C ILE A 513 -7.88 -10.75 -2.38
N TYR A 514 -7.55 -10.86 -1.10
CA TYR A 514 -8.38 -11.47 -0.06
C TYR A 514 -8.52 -10.48 1.10
N SER A 515 -9.73 -9.95 1.30
CA SER A 515 -10.08 -9.07 2.41
C SER A 515 -11.09 -9.74 3.35
N SER A 516 -10.83 -9.64 4.65
CA SER A 516 -11.69 -10.15 5.72
C SER A 516 -11.71 -9.19 6.89
N LEU A 517 -12.87 -9.02 7.53
CA LEU A 517 -13.12 -8.18 8.71
C LEU A 517 -12.81 -6.69 8.49
N SER A 518 -13.79 -5.82 8.60
CA SER A 518 -13.60 -4.37 8.46
C SER A 518 -14.75 -3.58 9.07
N ALA A 519 -14.47 -2.35 9.49
CA ALA A 519 -15.49 -1.35 9.78
C ALA A 519 -16.03 -0.75 8.47
N SER A 520 -15.11 -0.51 7.53
CA SER A 520 -15.37 -0.19 6.12
C SER A 520 -14.22 -0.72 5.26
N ALA A 521 -14.51 -1.19 4.05
CA ALA A 521 -13.49 -1.62 3.11
C ALA A 521 -13.82 -1.13 1.69
N LYS A 522 -12.96 -0.28 1.14
CA LYS A 522 -13.01 0.15 -0.27
C LYS A 522 -11.94 -0.59 -1.05
N ILE A 523 -12.36 -1.41 -2.01
CA ILE A 523 -11.48 -2.19 -2.88
C ILE A 523 -11.75 -1.77 -4.32
N HIS A 524 -10.89 -0.92 -4.89
CA HIS A 524 -11.19 -0.33 -6.19
C HIS A 524 -10.00 -0.04 -7.07
N SER A 525 -10.24 0.18 -8.36
CA SER A 525 -9.19 0.56 -9.32
C SER A 525 -8.00 -0.41 -9.33
N ASN A 526 -8.22 -1.70 -9.03
CA ASN A 526 -7.18 -2.73 -9.07
C ASN A 526 -7.24 -3.49 -10.41
N LYS A 527 -6.06 -3.83 -10.95
CA LYS A 527 -5.89 -4.68 -12.14
C LYS A 527 -5.40 -6.06 -11.68
N ILE A 528 -6.26 -7.08 -11.76
CA ILE A 528 -6.00 -8.44 -11.26
C ILE A 528 -6.14 -9.45 -12.41
N TYR A 529 -5.05 -10.12 -12.78
CA TYR A 529 -5.10 -11.07 -13.90
C TYR A 529 -4.07 -12.20 -13.79
N ASN A 530 -4.19 -13.23 -14.62
CA ASN A 530 -3.25 -14.35 -14.68
C ASN A 530 -3.03 -15.02 -13.29
N ILE A 531 -4.13 -15.42 -12.65
CA ILE A 531 -4.13 -16.10 -11.35
C ILE A 531 -4.46 -17.57 -11.59
N THR A 532 -3.56 -18.49 -11.26
CA THR A 532 -3.70 -19.91 -11.63
C THR A 532 -3.54 -20.85 -10.45
N ASN A 533 -4.51 -21.73 -10.21
CA ASN A 533 -4.31 -22.87 -9.29
C ASN A 533 -4.33 -24.21 -10.07
N ASN A 534 -3.22 -24.95 -9.99
CA ASN A 534 -3.02 -26.20 -10.73
C ASN A 534 -3.43 -27.46 -9.94
N GLY A 535 -4.01 -27.33 -8.74
CA GLY A 535 -4.46 -28.47 -7.94
C GLY A 535 -5.74 -29.14 -8.45
N ALA A 536 -5.96 -30.43 -8.12
CA ALA A 536 -7.05 -31.27 -8.65
C ALA A 536 -8.47 -30.98 -8.12
N ASN A 537 -8.62 -30.20 -7.04
CA ASN A 537 -9.90 -29.71 -6.51
C ASN A 537 -9.71 -28.27 -6.00
N SER A 538 -9.07 -27.47 -6.84
CA SER A 538 -8.50 -26.18 -6.48
C SER A 538 -9.47 -25.02 -6.67
N LEU A 539 -9.10 -23.90 -6.07
CA LEU A 539 -9.79 -22.63 -6.16
C LEU A 539 -8.81 -21.53 -6.57
N ALA A 540 -9.18 -20.77 -7.59
CA ALA A 540 -8.52 -19.55 -8.01
C ALA A 540 -9.53 -18.40 -8.02
N GLY A 541 -9.13 -17.25 -7.48
CA GLY A 541 -10.00 -16.08 -7.37
C GLY A 541 -9.34 -14.74 -7.69
N GLY A 542 -10.11 -13.80 -8.23
CA GLY A 542 -9.67 -12.42 -8.42
C GLY A 542 -9.72 -11.64 -7.10
N CYS A 543 -10.92 -11.28 -6.66
CA CYS A 543 -11.17 -10.54 -5.43
C CYS A 543 -12.11 -11.33 -4.49
N TRP A 544 -11.63 -11.62 -3.28
CA TRP A 544 -12.38 -12.34 -2.26
C TRP A 544 -12.68 -11.45 -1.06
N VAL A 545 -13.95 -11.34 -0.69
CA VAL A 545 -14.39 -10.62 0.51
C VAL A 545 -15.18 -11.56 1.41
N SER A 546 -14.59 -11.93 2.55
CA SER A 546 -15.18 -12.98 3.40
C SER A 546 -16.00 -12.48 4.58
N SER A 547 -15.82 -11.23 5.00
CA SER A 547 -16.57 -10.61 6.10
C SER A 547 -16.28 -9.10 6.16
N GLY A 548 -17.12 -8.36 6.89
CA GLY A 548 -16.93 -6.93 7.16
C GLY A 548 -18.22 -6.13 7.06
N SER A 549 -18.11 -4.86 7.48
CA SER A 549 -19.14 -3.84 7.34
C SER A 549 -18.70 -2.77 6.34
N GLY A 550 -19.67 -2.08 5.72
CA GLY A 550 -19.42 -0.96 4.81
C GLY A 550 -18.47 -1.30 3.67
N ILE A 551 -18.69 -2.44 3.01
CA ILE A 551 -17.82 -2.94 1.93
C ILE A 551 -18.26 -2.30 0.61
N GLU A 552 -17.32 -1.72 -0.13
CA GLU A 552 -17.51 -1.23 -1.50
C GLU A 552 -16.40 -1.81 -2.39
N VAL A 553 -16.78 -2.55 -3.42
CA VAL A 553 -15.87 -3.09 -4.43
C VAL A 553 -16.24 -2.47 -5.77
N TYR A 554 -15.36 -1.67 -6.37
CA TYR A 554 -15.70 -0.94 -7.59
C TYR A 554 -14.53 -0.65 -8.52
N ASN A 555 -14.79 -0.35 -9.80
CA ASN A 555 -13.74 -0.02 -10.78
C ASN A 555 -12.58 -1.03 -10.87
N ASN A 556 -12.79 -2.31 -10.57
CA ASN A 556 -11.71 -3.31 -10.70
C ASN A 556 -11.76 -3.99 -12.07
N PHE A 557 -10.60 -4.23 -12.67
CA PHE A 557 -10.41 -5.13 -13.81
C PHE A 557 -9.96 -6.50 -13.32
N ILE A 558 -10.72 -7.53 -13.66
CA ILE A 558 -10.42 -8.91 -13.26
C ILE A 558 -10.54 -9.83 -14.48
N SER A 559 -9.44 -10.47 -14.88
CA SER A 559 -9.43 -11.42 -16.00
C SER A 559 -8.46 -12.58 -15.79
N GLU A 560 -8.41 -13.54 -16.71
CA GLU A 560 -7.39 -14.60 -16.75
C GLU A 560 -7.21 -15.37 -15.42
N ILE A 561 -8.31 -15.61 -14.70
CA ILE A 561 -8.35 -16.47 -13.52
C ILE A 561 -8.56 -17.92 -13.99
N LYS A 562 -7.70 -18.85 -13.58
CA LYS A 562 -7.62 -20.21 -14.14
C LYS A 562 -7.47 -21.28 -13.06
N ALA A 563 -8.08 -22.43 -13.29
CA ALA A 563 -7.86 -23.62 -12.48
C ALA A 563 -7.88 -24.88 -13.37
N PRO A 564 -6.86 -25.06 -14.25
CA PRO A 564 -6.91 -25.99 -15.39
C PRO A 564 -7.10 -27.46 -15.03
N ASN A 565 -6.75 -27.85 -13.80
CA ASN A 565 -6.90 -29.23 -13.32
C ASN A 565 -8.05 -29.40 -12.33
N SER A 566 -8.77 -28.32 -12.00
CA SER A 566 -9.75 -28.35 -10.91
C SER A 566 -11.00 -29.14 -11.29
N THR A 567 -11.43 -30.03 -10.40
CA THR A 567 -12.76 -30.68 -10.44
C THR A 567 -13.79 -29.96 -9.57
N ASN A 568 -13.43 -28.80 -8.99
CA ASN A 568 -14.35 -28.03 -8.18
C ASN A 568 -15.46 -27.44 -9.05
N ALA A 569 -16.72 -27.65 -8.65
CA ALA A 569 -17.91 -27.12 -9.32
C ALA A 569 -17.99 -25.58 -9.35
N ASN A 570 -17.17 -24.91 -8.55
CA ASN A 570 -16.94 -23.47 -8.61
C ASN A 570 -15.45 -23.15 -8.35
N GLY A 571 -14.56 -23.74 -9.15
CA GLY A 571 -13.11 -23.66 -8.99
C GLY A 571 -12.47 -22.33 -9.44
N VAL A 572 -13.17 -21.54 -10.25
CA VAL A 572 -12.71 -20.21 -10.68
C VAL A 572 -13.76 -19.16 -10.36
N ILE A 573 -13.38 -18.11 -9.64
CA ILE A 573 -14.29 -17.03 -9.27
C ILE A 573 -13.66 -15.66 -9.54
N GLY A 574 -14.33 -14.78 -10.30
CA GLY A 574 -13.85 -13.40 -10.49
C GLY A 574 -13.91 -12.61 -9.19
N ILE A 575 -15.13 -12.36 -8.70
CA ILE A 575 -15.41 -11.75 -7.39
C ILE A 575 -16.18 -12.76 -6.54
N ASN A 576 -15.69 -13.04 -5.33
CA ASN A 576 -16.40 -13.88 -4.37
C ASN A 576 -16.73 -13.12 -3.09
N ILE A 577 -18.01 -13.10 -2.74
CA ILE A 577 -18.51 -12.48 -1.52
C ILE A 577 -19.07 -13.58 -0.62
N THR A 578 -18.30 -13.97 0.39
CA THR A 578 -18.74 -14.99 1.36
C THR A 578 -19.22 -14.39 2.69
N SER A 579 -19.27 -13.06 2.78
CA SER A 579 -19.71 -12.33 3.98
C SER A 579 -21.13 -12.69 4.39
N THR A 580 -21.29 -12.93 5.69
CA THR A 580 -22.57 -13.13 6.39
C THR A 580 -22.68 -12.19 7.60
N THR A 581 -21.91 -11.09 7.59
CA THR A 581 -21.91 -10.11 8.67
C THR A 581 -23.31 -9.48 8.83
N ALA A 582 -23.85 -9.51 10.05
CA ALA A 582 -25.16 -8.95 10.34
C ALA A 582 -25.12 -7.41 10.34
N ASN A 583 -26.25 -6.78 9.98
CA ASN A 583 -26.41 -5.31 9.95
C ASN A 583 -25.31 -4.61 9.13
N SER A 584 -24.96 -5.20 7.99
CA SER A 584 -23.92 -4.68 7.10
C SER A 584 -24.40 -4.60 5.66
N SER A 585 -23.68 -3.79 4.86
CA SER A 585 -23.94 -3.59 3.44
C SER A 585 -22.70 -3.92 2.59
N ILE A 586 -22.97 -4.30 1.35
CA ILE A 586 -21.97 -4.58 0.32
C ILE A 586 -22.42 -3.87 -0.96
N GLY A 587 -21.59 -2.96 -1.46
CA GLY A 587 -21.74 -2.31 -2.76
C GLY A 587 -20.81 -2.91 -3.79
N LEU A 588 -21.35 -3.40 -4.91
CA LEU A 588 -20.57 -3.82 -6.07
C LEU A 588 -20.91 -2.90 -7.24
N TYR A 589 -19.97 -2.04 -7.63
CA TYR A 589 -20.24 -0.98 -8.61
C TYR A 589 -19.21 -0.99 -9.71
N PHE A 590 -19.60 -0.87 -10.98
CA PHE A 590 -18.64 -0.59 -12.05
C PHE A 590 -17.44 -1.55 -12.12
N ASN A 591 -17.56 -2.81 -11.69
CA ASN A 591 -16.46 -3.77 -11.87
C ASN A 591 -16.54 -4.39 -13.28
N THR A 592 -15.40 -4.70 -13.87
CA THR A 592 -15.32 -5.48 -15.11
C THR A 592 -14.64 -6.82 -14.83
N VAL A 593 -15.39 -7.91 -14.98
CA VAL A 593 -14.91 -9.29 -14.83
C VAL A 593 -15.05 -10.02 -16.16
N TYR A 594 -13.96 -10.60 -16.65
CA TYR A 594 -13.94 -11.39 -17.88
C TYR A 594 -13.22 -12.73 -17.69
N LEU A 595 -13.96 -13.84 -17.74
CA LEU A 595 -13.42 -15.19 -17.51
C LEU A 595 -13.52 -16.08 -18.76
N THR A 596 -12.45 -16.82 -19.04
CA THR A 596 -12.32 -17.77 -20.17
C THR A 596 -11.71 -19.10 -19.71
N ALA A 597 -11.94 -19.47 -18.45
CA ALA A 597 -11.29 -20.61 -17.83
C ALA A 597 -11.80 -21.97 -18.35
N SER A 598 -11.01 -23.01 -18.13
CA SER A 598 -11.40 -24.41 -18.29
C SER A 598 -10.79 -25.23 -17.14
N GLY A 599 -11.29 -26.45 -16.95
CA GLY A 599 -10.83 -27.34 -15.89
C GLY A 599 -11.17 -28.81 -16.14
N GLY A 600 -11.17 -29.61 -15.08
CA GLY A 600 -11.51 -31.04 -15.11
C GLY A 600 -12.99 -31.34 -15.38
N SER A 601 -13.37 -32.60 -15.24
CA SER A 601 -14.69 -33.12 -15.66
C SER A 601 -15.91 -32.49 -14.98
N THR A 602 -15.77 -32.04 -13.72
CA THR A 602 -16.84 -31.40 -12.94
C THR A 602 -16.58 -29.91 -12.70
N PHE A 603 -15.61 -29.33 -13.41
CA PHE A 603 -15.21 -27.93 -13.28
C PHE A 603 -16.37 -26.95 -13.51
N GLY A 604 -16.48 -25.97 -12.63
CA GLY A 604 -17.32 -24.80 -12.89
C GLY A 604 -16.68 -23.50 -12.43
N SER A 605 -17.30 -22.38 -12.82
CA SER A 605 -16.80 -21.04 -12.55
C SER A 605 -17.91 -20.03 -12.34
N SER A 606 -17.56 -18.89 -11.74
CA SER A 606 -18.43 -17.74 -11.53
C SER A 606 -17.73 -16.42 -11.86
N ALA A 607 -18.35 -15.52 -12.62
CA ALA A 607 -17.86 -14.14 -12.67
C ALA A 607 -18.07 -13.46 -11.30
N LEU A 608 -19.26 -13.66 -10.72
CA LEU A 608 -19.62 -13.24 -9.37
C LEU A 608 -20.27 -14.41 -8.62
N SER A 609 -19.80 -14.68 -7.40
CA SER A 609 -20.42 -15.62 -6.47
C SER A 609 -20.72 -14.92 -5.15
N VAL A 610 -21.94 -15.05 -4.63
CA VAL A 610 -22.36 -14.39 -3.39
C VAL A 610 -23.13 -15.32 -2.47
N THR A 611 -22.81 -15.28 -1.18
CA THR A 611 -23.62 -15.92 -0.13
C THR A 611 -24.95 -15.19 0.06
N SER A 612 -26.06 -15.92 -0.12
CA SER A 612 -27.41 -15.45 0.18
C SER A 612 -27.67 -15.42 1.69
N SER A 613 -28.50 -14.47 2.13
CA SER A 613 -29.06 -14.44 3.48
C SER A 613 -30.58 -14.25 3.40
N ALA A 614 -31.32 -14.96 4.26
CA ALA A 614 -32.76 -14.76 4.44
C ALA A 614 -33.10 -13.50 5.27
N THR A 615 -32.10 -12.91 5.93
CA THR A 615 -32.22 -11.66 6.68
C THR A 615 -31.72 -10.50 5.81
N ALA A 616 -32.60 -9.56 5.49
CA ALA A 616 -32.32 -8.49 4.54
C ALA A 616 -31.19 -7.53 4.96
N THR A 617 -30.97 -7.36 6.27
CA THR A 617 -29.92 -6.48 6.82
C THR A 617 -28.57 -7.17 6.99
N THR A 618 -28.46 -8.47 6.72
CA THR A 618 -27.20 -9.22 6.81
C THR A 618 -26.52 -9.25 5.45
N ALA A 619 -25.34 -8.62 5.35
CA ALA A 619 -24.61 -8.46 4.09
C ALA A 619 -25.53 -8.01 2.94
N ALA A 620 -26.26 -6.91 3.17
CA ALA A 620 -27.19 -6.33 2.20
C ALA A 620 -26.44 -5.89 0.94
N LEU A 621 -26.62 -6.65 -0.14
CA LEU A 621 -25.93 -6.51 -1.41
C LEU A 621 -26.68 -5.55 -2.34
N THR A 622 -26.00 -4.50 -2.76
CA THR A 622 -26.41 -3.65 -3.88
C THR A 622 -25.43 -3.79 -5.02
N MET A 623 -25.91 -4.10 -6.22
CA MET A 623 -25.07 -4.14 -7.43
C MET A 623 -25.55 -3.07 -8.41
N LYS A 624 -24.64 -2.28 -8.97
CA LYS A 624 -24.95 -1.39 -10.11
C LYS A 624 -23.83 -1.34 -11.13
N ASN A 625 -24.19 -1.27 -12.40
CA ASN A 625 -23.27 -0.97 -13.49
C ASN A 625 -22.07 -1.91 -13.62
N ASN A 626 -22.15 -3.18 -13.19
CA ASN A 626 -21.04 -4.12 -13.36
C ASN A 626 -21.10 -4.76 -14.76
N ILE A 627 -19.94 -4.97 -15.39
CA ILE A 627 -19.79 -5.87 -16.52
C ILE A 627 -19.27 -7.21 -15.99
N LEU A 628 -20.12 -8.24 -16.05
CA LEU A 628 -19.79 -9.58 -15.59
C LEU A 628 -19.92 -10.56 -16.76
N ILE A 629 -18.78 -11.12 -17.17
CA ILE A 629 -18.70 -12.01 -18.33
C ILE A 629 -18.03 -13.31 -17.91
N ASN A 630 -18.74 -14.42 -18.14
CA ASN A 630 -18.20 -15.75 -17.94
C ASN A 630 -18.30 -16.59 -19.22
N HIS A 631 -17.23 -16.57 -20.00
CA HIS A 631 -17.02 -17.37 -21.20
C HIS A 631 -16.26 -18.66 -20.92
N SER A 632 -16.11 -19.06 -19.65
CA SER A 632 -15.43 -20.30 -19.28
C SER A 632 -16.09 -21.52 -19.92
N THR A 633 -15.31 -22.55 -20.21
CA THR A 633 -15.77 -23.86 -20.66
C THR A 633 -16.04 -24.74 -19.44
N PRO A 634 -17.31 -25.11 -19.16
CA PRO A 634 -17.64 -26.00 -18.05
C PRO A 634 -17.11 -27.42 -18.26
N GLY A 635 -16.85 -28.14 -17.17
CA GLY A 635 -16.48 -29.55 -17.20
C GLY A 635 -17.58 -30.43 -17.84
N SER A 636 -17.15 -31.49 -18.52
CA SER A 636 -18.01 -32.34 -19.37
C SER A 636 -19.10 -33.14 -18.65
N THR A 637 -18.99 -33.36 -17.33
CA THR A 637 -19.87 -34.26 -16.57
C THR A 637 -20.99 -33.50 -15.86
N SER A 638 -20.65 -32.47 -15.08
CA SER A 638 -21.61 -31.70 -14.27
C SER A 638 -21.18 -30.25 -14.05
N GLY A 639 -20.22 -29.76 -14.82
CA GLY A 639 -19.67 -28.42 -14.68
C GLY A 639 -20.66 -27.33 -15.06
N LEU A 640 -20.60 -26.18 -14.38
CA LEU A 640 -21.41 -25.00 -14.69
C LEU A 640 -20.54 -23.74 -14.76
N ALA A 641 -20.58 -23.03 -15.89
CA ALA A 641 -20.09 -21.65 -15.99
C ALA A 641 -21.27 -20.70 -15.76
N VAL A 642 -21.22 -19.94 -14.68
CA VAL A 642 -22.31 -19.05 -14.26
C VAL A 642 -21.82 -17.61 -14.23
N VAL A 643 -22.58 -16.64 -14.71
CA VAL A 643 -22.19 -15.22 -14.55
C VAL A 643 -22.38 -14.80 -13.10
N TYR A 644 -23.63 -14.88 -12.61
CA TYR A 644 -23.97 -14.55 -11.22
C TYR A 644 -24.50 -15.77 -10.46
N ARG A 645 -23.74 -16.22 -9.47
CA ARG A 645 -24.09 -17.37 -8.62
C ARG A 645 -24.50 -16.91 -7.22
N ARG A 646 -25.57 -17.50 -6.69
CA ARG A 646 -26.00 -17.35 -5.30
C ARG A 646 -25.97 -18.69 -4.57
N SER A 647 -25.83 -18.67 -3.23
CA SER A 647 -25.75 -19.90 -2.44
C SER A 647 -27.10 -20.54 -2.12
N THR A 648 -28.19 -19.78 -2.21
CA THR A 648 -29.58 -20.25 -2.01
C THR A 648 -30.56 -19.39 -2.82
N SER A 649 -31.80 -19.86 -2.97
CA SER A 649 -32.90 -19.17 -3.67
C SER A 649 -33.44 -17.90 -3.00
N SER A 650 -32.92 -17.52 -1.83
CA SER A 650 -33.34 -16.28 -1.17
C SER A 650 -32.70 -15.04 -1.80
N PHE A 651 -33.53 -14.03 -2.06
CA PHE A 651 -33.12 -12.68 -2.48
C PHE A 651 -33.25 -11.65 -1.35
N ALA A 652 -33.47 -12.06 -0.10
CA ALA A 652 -33.78 -11.11 0.97
C ALA A 652 -32.64 -10.10 1.20
N ASN A 653 -31.38 -10.54 1.16
CA ASN A 653 -30.22 -9.63 1.23
C ASN A 653 -29.79 -9.03 -0.12
N LEU A 654 -30.56 -9.21 -1.20
CA LEU A 654 -30.35 -8.49 -2.45
C LEU A 654 -31.25 -7.24 -2.45
N THR A 655 -30.67 -6.05 -2.46
CA THR A 655 -31.44 -4.81 -2.33
C THR A 655 -32.33 -4.54 -3.54
N LEU A 656 -33.43 -3.81 -3.34
CA LEU A 656 -34.36 -3.44 -4.41
C LEU A 656 -33.76 -2.47 -5.43
N THR A 657 -32.69 -1.76 -5.05
CA THR A 657 -31.98 -0.81 -5.91
C THR A 657 -30.90 -1.45 -6.76
N THR A 658 -30.75 -2.78 -6.72
CA THR A 658 -29.83 -3.51 -7.59
C THR A 658 -30.34 -3.47 -9.03
N ASP A 659 -29.53 -2.93 -9.94
CA ASP A 659 -29.93 -2.71 -11.33
C ASP A 659 -28.74 -2.41 -12.26
N PHE A 660 -28.96 -2.31 -13.58
CA PHE A 660 -27.96 -1.94 -14.59
C PHE A 660 -26.75 -2.90 -14.70
N GLY A 661 -26.90 -4.20 -14.44
CA GLY A 661 -25.84 -5.16 -14.77
C GLY A 661 -25.74 -5.46 -16.27
N MET A 662 -24.52 -5.66 -16.77
CA MET A 662 -24.26 -6.26 -18.08
C MET A 662 -23.75 -7.69 -17.87
N PHE A 663 -24.58 -8.67 -18.22
CA PHE A 663 -24.29 -10.09 -17.97
C PHE A 663 -24.16 -10.86 -19.28
N ALA A 664 -23.05 -11.57 -19.50
CA ALA A 664 -22.87 -12.38 -20.70
C ALA A 664 -22.21 -13.74 -20.40
N THR A 665 -22.73 -14.77 -21.06
CA THR A 665 -22.13 -16.11 -21.14
C THR A 665 -21.61 -16.35 -22.55
N SER A 666 -20.72 -17.34 -22.70
CA SER A 666 -20.53 -17.93 -24.02
C SER A 666 -21.82 -18.67 -24.42
N ALA A 667 -22.21 -18.59 -25.70
CA ALA A 667 -23.45 -19.13 -26.30
C ALA A 667 -24.38 -19.88 -25.31
N PRO A 668 -25.46 -19.26 -24.81
CA PRO A 668 -26.28 -19.80 -23.72
C PRO A 668 -26.64 -21.27 -23.86
N ALA A 669 -26.52 -22.03 -22.76
CA ALA A 669 -26.81 -23.47 -22.71
C ALA A 669 -27.11 -23.90 -21.27
N SER A 670 -27.56 -25.15 -21.07
CA SER A 670 -27.90 -25.68 -19.75
C SER A 670 -26.75 -25.67 -18.74
N ASN A 671 -25.50 -25.58 -19.20
CA ASN A 671 -24.30 -25.48 -18.39
C ASN A 671 -23.57 -24.13 -18.51
N ARG A 672 -24.14 -23.16 -19.24
CA ARG A 672 -23.62 -21.80 -19.43
C ARG A 672 -24.74 -20.79 -19.14
N LEU A 673 -24.75 -20.29 -17.91
CA LEU A 673 -25.91 -19.64 -17.30
C LEU A 673 -25.62 -18.18 -16.94
N ILE A 674 -26.61 -17.31 -17.12
CA ILE A 674 -26.57 -15.96 -16.56
C ILE A 674 -26.67 -16.05 -15.04
N PHE A 675 -27.57 -16.90 -14.53
CA PHE A 675 -27.81 -17.03 -13.10
C PHE A 675 -27.99 -18.48 -12.64
N SER A 676 -27.51 -18.79 -11.44
CA SER A 676 -27.85 -20.02 -10.72
C SER A 676 -27.78 -19.83 -9.21
N ASP A 677 -28.72 -20.42 -8.48
CA ASP A 677 -28.74 -20.45 -7.00
C ASP A 677 -28.57 -21.88 -6.43
N GLY A 678 -28.18 -22.83 -7.29
CA GLY A 678 -28.10 -24.27 -6.97
C GLY A 678 -29.43 -25.03 -7.11
N THR A 679 -30.57 -24.34 -7.16
CA THR A 679 -31.91 -24.92 -7.39
C THR A 679 -32.48 -24.49 -8.74
N ASN A 680 -32.41 -23.21 -9.04
CA ASN A 680 -32.87 -22.55 -10.25
C ASN A 680 -31.67 -22.21 -11.16
N SER A 681 -31.94 -22.12 -12.46
CA SER A 681 -30.94 -21.78 -13.47
C SER A 681 -31.58 -20.99 -14.60
N ASP A 682 -30.97 -19.86 -14.97
CA ASP A 682 -31.43 -18.99 -16.05
C ASP A 682 -30.36 -18.91 -17.14
N GLN A 683 -30.71 -19.29 -18.37
CA GLN A 683 -29.81 -19.26 -19.51
C GLN A 683 -29.74 -17.86 -20.14
N ASN A 684 -30.85 -17.14 -20.14
CA ASN A 684 -31.00 -15.85 -20.82
C ASN A 684 -31.29 -14.72 -19.84
N ILE A 685 -30.97 -13.50 -20.26
CA ILE A 685 -31.13 -12.32 -19.40
C ILE A 685 -32.59 -12.06 -19.02
N ASN A 686 -33.56 -12.33 -19.91
CA ASN A 686 -34.98 -12.08 -19.64
C ASN A 686 -35.54 -13.00 -18.54
N ASP A 687 -35.08 -14.25 -18.48
CA ASP A 687 -35.46 -15.20 -17.42
C ASP A 687 -34.93 -14.71 -16.07
N TYR A 688 -33.66 -14.26 -16.05
CA TYR A 688 -33.05 -13.66 -14.87
C TYR A 688 -33.80 -12.41 -14.39
N LYS A 689 -34.11 -11.46 -15.29
CA LYS A 689 -34.88 -10.25 -14.99
C LYS A 689 -36.24 -10.57 -14.38
N THR A 690 -36.93 -11.57 -14.94
CA THR A 690 -38.22 -12.05 -14.40
C THR A 690 -38.05 -12.61 -13.00
N ARG A 691 -37.00 -13.40 -12.76
CA ARG A 691 -36.73 -14.04 -11.47
C ARG A 691 -36.44 -13.05 -10.35
N VAL A 692 -35.69 -11.98 -10.63
CA VAL A 692 -35.23 -11.04 -9.60
C VAL A 692 -36.08 -9.77 -9.49
N SER A 693 -37.11 -9.65 -10.33
CA SER A 693 -38.05 -8.53 -10.38
C SER A 693 -38.51 -8.06 -8.98
N PRO A 694 -38.52 -6.74 -8.71
CA PRO A 694 -38.30 -5.63 -9.65
C PRO A 694 -36.82 -5.27 -9.90
N ARG A 695 -35.86 -6.05 -9.39
CA ARG A 695 -34.41 -5.77 -9.55
C ARG A 695 -33.97 -6.03 -10.99
N GLU A 696 -32.84 -5.43 -11.38
CA GLU A 696 -32.19 -5.67 -12.69
C GLU A 696 -33.13 -5.40 -13.88
N ALA A 697 -34.11 -4.51 -13.72
CA ALA A 697 -35.03 -4.11 -14.79
C ALA A 697 -34.30 -3.52 -16.01
N ASN A 698 -33.14 -2.90 -15.80
CA ASN A 698 -32.27 -2.31 -16.82
C ASN A 698 -31.02 -3.17 -17.12
N ALA A 699 -31.01 -4.44 -16.69
CA ALA A 699 -29.95 -5.36 -17.05
C ALA A 699 -29.94 -5.66 -18.56
N THR A 700 -28.73 -5.77 -19.11
CA THR A 700 -28.45 -6.01 -20.53
C THR A 700 -27.56 -7.23 -20.71
N THR A 701 -27.49 -7.72 -21.96
CA THR A 701 -26.58 -8.79 -22.39
C THR A 701 -26.11 -8.49 -23.81
N GLY A 702 -24.92 -8.96 -24.19
CA GLY A 702 -24.34 -8.66 -25.49
C GLY A 702 -22.83 -8.90 -25.53
N THR A 703 -22.22 -8.59 -26.68
CA THR A 703 -20.77 -8.69 -26.85
C THR A 703 -20.11 -7.43 -26.31
N VAL A 704 -19.09 -7.60 -25.46
CA VAL A 704 -18.22 -6.51 -25.01
C VAL A 704 -16.81 -6.78 -25.52
N ASN A 705 -16.29 -5.86 -26.32
CA ASN A 705 -14.92 -5.86 -26.81
C ASN A 705 -14.03 -5.12 -25.82
N PHE A 706 -12.90 -5.74 -25.50
CA PHE A 706 -11.84 -5.21 -24.65
C PHE A 706 -10.54 -5.10 -25.44
N VAL A 707 -9.65 -4.18 -25.04
CA VAL A 707 -8.33 -3.99 -25.67
C VAL A 707 -7.52 -5.29 -25.61
N ASN A 708 -7.26 -5.84 -24.42
CA ASN A 708 -6.55 -7.12 -24.29
C ASN A 708 -6.79 -7.81 -22.93
N PRO A 709 -7.78 -8.71 -22.82
CA PRO A 709 -8.05 -9.43 -21.59
C PRO A 709 -6.88 -10.27 -21.06
N SER A 710 -5.98 -10.74 -21.94
CA SER A 710 -4.86 -11.61 -21.56
C SER A 710 -3.80 -10.90 -20.69
N THR A 711 -3.75 -9.56 -20.78
CA THR A 711 -2.84 -8.70 -20.00
C THR A 711 -3.57 -7.94 -18.89
N GLY A 712 -4.82 -8.30 -18.59
CA GLY A 712 -5.65 -7.57 -17.63
C GLY A 712 -6.19 -6.23 -18.14
N ASP A 713 -6.01 -5.93 -19.43
CA ASP A 713 -6.47 -4.69 -20.04
C ASP A 713 -7.91 -4.86 -20.54
N LEU A 714 -8.86 -4.43 -19.71
CA LEU A 714 -10.30 -4.50 -19.96
C LEU A 714 -10.92 -3.14 -20.28
N HIS A 715 -10.14 -2.17 -20.79
CA HIS A 715 -10.73 -0.97 -21.36
C HIS A 715 -11.59 -1.34 -22.57
N LEU A 716 -12.70 -0.63 -22.73
CA LEU A 716 -13.62 -0.83 -23.84
C LEU A 716 -12.93 -0.48 -25.16
N THR A 717 -13.30 -1.18 -26.22
CA THR A 717 -12.80 -0.89 -27.56
C THR A 717 -13.84 -1.25 -28.63
N GLY A 718 -13.55 -0.91 -29.89
CA GLY A 718 -14.36 -1.29 -31.05
C GLY A 718 -15.84 -0.92 -30.88
N ALA A 719 -16.72 -1.89 -31.12
CA ALA A 719 -18.17 -1.68 -31.08
C ALA A 719 -18.76 -1.46 -29.68
N SER A 720 -17.97 -1.63 -28.60
CA SER A 720 -18.41 -1.31 -27.25
C SER A 720 -18.45 0.20 -26.99
N ILE A 721 -17.65 0.97 -27.74
CA ILE A 721 -17.57 2.42 -27.61
C ILE A 721 -18.88 3.02 -28.13
N GLY A 722 -19.62 3.68 -27.25
CA GLY A 722 -20.93 4.24 -27.55
C GLY A 722 -22.08 3.21 -27.61
N ASP A 723 -21.86 1.95 -27.21
CA ASP A 723 -22.94 0.96 -27.17
C ASP A 723 -23.95 1.29 -26.07
N LEU A 724 -25.18 1.62 -26.46
CA LEU A 724 -26.24 1.98 -25.52
C LEU A 724 -26.60 0.86 -24.52
N ASN A 725 -26.24 -0.40 -24.80
CA ASN A 725 -26.37 -1.49 -23.83
C ASN A 725 -25.41 -1.36 -22.64
N LEU A 726 -24.36 -0.56 -22.77
CA LEU A 726 -23.38 -0.27 -21.73
C LEU A 726 -23.69 1.04 -20.98
N VAL A 727 -24.81 1.70 -21.25
CA VAL A 727 -25.25 2.85 -20.43
C VAL A 727 -25.66 2.37 -19.04
N GLY A 728 -24.99 2.91 -18.03
CA GLY A 728 -25.27 2.69 -16.61
C GLY A 728 -26.03 3.87 -15.99
N THR A 729 -26.00 3.93 -14.66
CA THR A 729 -26.59 5.01 -13.85
C THR A 729 -25.55 5.58 -12.87
N PRO A 730 -25.55 6.89 -12.57
CA PRO A 730 -24.62 7.45 -11.60
C PRO A 730 -24.70 6.77 -10.22
N VAL A 731 -23.55 6.58 -9.57
CA VAL A 731 -23.47 6.09 -8.19
C VAL A 731 -22.81 7.16 -7.34
N ALA A 732 -23.52 7.62 -6.31
CA ALA A 732 -23.02 8.67 -5.42
C ALA A 732 -21.66 8.27 -4.81
N GLY A 733 -20.69 9.17 -4.89
CA GLY A 733 -19.33 8.95 -4.37
C GLY A 733 -18.36 8.23 -5.33
N ILE A 734 -18.81 7.76 -6.50
CA ILE A 734 -17.96 7.15 -7.54
C ILE A 734 -18.06 7.99 -8.80
N THR A 735 -17.22 9.03 -8.88
CA THR A 735 -17.25 10.02 -9.97
C THR A 735 -16.16 9.82 -11.01
N THR A 736 -15.24 8.88 -10.77
CA THR A 736 -14.16 8.54 -11.69
C THR A 736 -14.11 7.04 -11.98
N ASP A 737 -13.44 6.66 -13.05
CA ASP A 737 -13.23 5.27 -13.47
C ASP A 737 -11.89 4.70 -12.95
N ILE A 738 -11.38 3.64 -13.57
CA ILE A 738 -10.12 2.98 -13.17
C ILE A 738 -8.86 3.82 -13.45
N ASP A 739 -8.87 4.71 -14.44
CA ASP A 739 -7.71 5.56 -14.80
C ASP A 739 -7.92 7.02 -14.38
N GLU A 740 -8.87 7.25 -13.45
CA GLU A 740 -9.24 8.57 -12.92
C GLU A 740 -9.98 9.49 -13.90
N ASN A 741 -10.48 8.95 -15.03
CA ASN A 741 -11.31 9.71 -15.95
C ASN A 741 -12.67 10.00 -15.30
N THR A 742 -13.19 11.21 -15.50
CA THR A 742 -14.50 11.61 -14.95
C THR A 742 -15.63 10.85 -15.65
N ARG A 743 -16.51 10.23 -14.86
CA ARG A 743 -17.70 9.55 -15.35
C ARG A 743 -18.78 10.54 -15.79
N ASP A 744 -19.53 10.19 -16.85
CA ASP A 744 -20.67 11.01 -17.25
C ASP A 744 -21.69 11.13 -16.11
N ALA A 745 -22.17 12.35 -15.89
CA ALA A 745 -23.03 12.68 -14.75
C ALA A 745 -24.44 12.08 -14.84
N ASN A 746 -24.86 11.62 -16.02
CA ASN A 746 -26.18 11.06 -16.28
C ASN A 746 -26.13 9.64 -16.84
N TYR A 747 -25.14 9.35 -17.69
CA TYR A 747 -25.03 8.13 -18.48
C TYR A 747 -23.61 7.53 -18.42
N PRO A 748 -23.09 7.18 -17.23
CA PRO A 748 -21.77 6.59 -17.13
C PRO A 748 -21.74 5.21 -17.82
N TYR A 749 -20.56 4.74 -18.22
CA TYR A 749 -20.43 3.37 -18.72
C TYR A 749 -20.59 2.34 -17.60
N LYS A 750 -21.24 1.22 -17.92
CA LYS A 750 -21.12 -0.02 -17.13
C LYS A 750 -19.66 -0.49 -17.19
N GLY A 751 -19.19 -1.07 -16.09
CA GLY A 751 -17.82 -1.53 -15.94
C GLY A 751 -16.86 -0.45 -15.45
N ALA A 752 -15.60 -0.84 -15.30
CA ALA A 752 -14.57 -0.07 -14.61
C ALA A 752 -13.94 1.03 -15.48
N ASP A 753 -14.24 1.04 -16.78
CA ASP A 753 -13.74 2.01 -17.76
C ASP A 753 -14.83 3.03 -18.08
N GLU A 754 -14.45 4.30 -18.23
CA GLU A 754 -15.28 5.35 -18.81
C GLU A 754 -14.68 5.74 -20.17
N SER A 755 -15.40 5.39 -21.22
CA SER A 755 -14.97 5.71 -22.58
C SER A 755 -15.55 7.04 -23.08
N THR A 756 -15.47 7.28 -24.39
CA THR A 756 -16.06 8.47 -25.01
C THR A 756 -17.56 8.55 -24.73
N ALA A 757 -18.07 9.73 -24.39
CA ALA A 757 -19.47 9.96 -24.07
C ALA A 757 -20.44 9.37 -25.13
N PHE A 758 -21.59 8.88 -24.67
CA PHE A 758 -22.61 8.34 -25.55
C PHE A 758 -23.19 9.42 -26.46
N THR A 759 -23.33 9.09 -27.75
CA THR A 759 -24.11 9.90 -28.68
C THR A 759 -25.57 9.44 -28.61
N LEU A 760 -26.38 10.14 -27.82
CA LEU A 760 -27.79 9.81 -27.66
C LEU A 760 -28.63 10.40 -28.82
N PRO A 761 -29.69 9.70 -29.27
CA PRO A 761 -30.69 10.28 -30.16
C PRO A 761 -31.21 11.62 -29.61
N THR A 762 -31.15 12.65 -30.44
CA THR A 762 -31.44 14.04 -30.08
C THR A 762 -32.65 14.56 -30.85
N LEU A 763 -33.66 15.04 -30.13
CA LEU A 763 -34.80 15.79 -30.67
C LEU A 763 -34.50 17.28 -30.54
N ASN A 764 -34.35 17.99 -31.65
CA ASN A 764 -34.39 19.45 -31.67
C ASN A 764 -35.84 19.87 -31.84
N LEU A 765 -36.38 20.50 -30.81
CA LEU A 765 -37.76 20.93 -30.73
C LEU A 765 -37.85 22.45 -30.83
N THR A 766 -38.76 22.94 -31.67
CA THR A 766 -39.23 24.33 -31.66
C THR A 766 -40.68 24.35 -31.19
N LEU A 767 -40.95 25.13 -30.15
CA LEU A 767 -42.25 25.23 -29.48
C LEU A 767 -42.59 26.67 -29.13
N GLY A 768 -43.82 27.09 -29.39
CA GLY A 768 -44.40 28.31 -28.81
C GLY A 768 -45.49 27.98 -27.80
N LEU A 769 -45.55 28.73 -26.69
CA LEU A 769 -46.67 28.73 -25.76
C LEU A 769 -47.51 30.00 -26.00
N GLU A 770 -48.83 29.88 -25.98
CA GLU A 770 -49.79 30.92 -26.36
C GLU A 770 -49.60 32.23 -25.60
N ALA A 771 -49.52 32.16 -24.28
CA ALA A 771 -49.39 33.34 -23.42
C ALA A 771 -47.98 33.97 -23.37
N ILE A 772 -46.96 33.41 -24.05
CA ILE A 772 -45.53 33.75 -23.80
C ILE A 772 -44.82 34.51 -24.91
N SER A 773 -44.01 35.55 -24.58
CA SER A 773 -42.66 35.81 -25.14
C SER A 773 -41.94 36.95 -24.37
N PRO A 774 -40.69 36.83 -23.83
CA PRO A 774 -39.80 35.67 -23.64
C PRO A 774 -39.23 35.56 -22.19
N VAL A 775 -39.59 34.52 -21.44
CA VAL A 775 -38.84 34.07 -20.24
C VAL A 775 -38.50 32.59 -20.39
N GLN A 776 -37.31 32.22 -19.95
CA GLN A 776 -36.80 30.85 -19.99
C GLN A 776 -37.53 29.97 -18.95
N ASP A 777 -38.41 29.07 -19.40
CA ASP A 777 -39.04 28.05 -18.56
C ASP A 777 -38.80 26.62 -19.09
N THR A 778 -38.97 25.62 -18.23
CA THR A 778 -38.80 24.20 -18.52
C THR A 778 -40.05 23.56 -19.10
N VAL A 779 -39.86 22.77 -20.15
CA VAL A 779 -40.87 21.82 -20.65
C VAL A 779 -40.38 20.40 -20.42
N THR A 780 -41.33 19.49 -20.17
CA THR A 780 -41.06 18.05 -20.13
C THR A 780 -41.54 17.45 -21.43
N VAL A 781 -40.60 16.92 -22.22
CA VAL A 781 -40.87 16.30 -23.50
C VAL A 781 -40.68 14.81 -23.37
N SER A 782 -41.69 14.04 -23.75
CA SER A 782 -41.62 12.59 -23.83
C SER A 782 -41.86 12.10 -25.26
N ILE A 783 -41.19 11.00 -25.62
CA ILE A 783 -41.49 10.27 -26.85
C ILE A 783 -42.30 9.03 -26.49
N ARG A 784 -43.38 8.77 -27.24
CA ARG A 784 -44.32 7.66 -26.99
C ARG A 784 -44.47 6.79 -28.22
N SER A 785 -44.78 5.50 -28.01
CA SER A 785 -45.11 4.59 -29.11
C SER A 785 -46.27 5.13 -29.93
N VAL A 786 -46.22 4.96 -31.26
CA VAL A 786 -47.37 5.26 -32.14
C VAL A 786 -48.45 4.18 -32.15
N THR A 787 -48.24 3.08 -31.41
CA THR A 787 -49.20 1.98 -31.28
C THR A 787 -49.80 1.92 -29.88
N PRO A 788 -51.13 1.65 -29.74
CA PRO A 788 -51.76 1.46 -28.43
C PRO A 788 -51.04 0.37 -27.61
N PRO A 789 -50.82 0.56 -26.30
CA PRO A 789 -51.37 1.61 -25.44
C PRO A 789 -50.51 2.89 -25.35
N TYR A 790 -49.70 3.19 -26.39
CA TYR A 790 -48.90 4.42 -26.51
C TYR A 790 -47.91 4.63 -25.35
N ASN A 791 -47.26 3.54 -24.94
CA ASN A 791 -46.30 3.57 -23.85
C ASN A 791 -45.21 4.63 -24.06
N SER A 792 -44.82 5.30 -22.97
CA SER A 792 -43.67 6.19 -22.96
C SER A 792 -42.38 5.42 -23.20
N ILE A 793 -41.53 5.94 -24.09
CA ILE A 793 -40.24 5.36 -24.49
C ILE A 793 -39.08 6.08 -23.81
N GLY A 794 -39.20 7.39 -23.65
CA GLY A 794 -38.22 8.24 -23.00
C GLY A 794 -38.81 9.61 -22.69
N SER A 795 -38.22 10.30 -21.72
CA SER A 795 -38.60 11.66 -21.33
C SER A 795 -37.34 12.44 -20.97
N ASP A 796 -37.35 13.73 -21.28
CA ASP A 796 -36.29 14.67 -20.92
C ASP A 796 -36.93 16.03 -20.59
N LYS A 797 -36.34 16.79 -19.67
CA LYS A 797 -36.87 18.07 -19.18
C LYS A 797 -35.79 19.14 -19.29
N LYS A 798 -36.07 20.19 -20.07
CA LYS A 798 -35.12 21.27 -20.36
C LYS A 798 -35.79 22.62 -20.49
N TYR A 799 -35.00 23.65 -20.28
CA TYR A 799 -35.39 25.03 -20.56
C TYR A 799 -35.51 25.25 -22.08
N LEU A 800 -36.56 25.93 -22.50
CA LEU A 800 -36.63 26.52 -23.84
C LEU A 800 -35.81 27.81 -23.88
N ASP A 801 -35.13 28.06 -24.99
CA ASP A 801 -34.50 29.37 -25.22
C ASP A 801 -35.54 30.46 -25.51
N ALA A 802 -35.09 31.71 -25.67
CA ALA A 802 -35.98 32.85 -25.94
C ALA A 802 -36.77 32.73 -27.27
N ASN A 803 -36.37 31.81 -28.15
CA ASN A 803 -37.02 31.54 -29.43
C ASN A 803 -37.86 30.24 -29.37
N GLY A 804 -38.01 29.63 -28.20
CA GLY A 804 -38.77 28.39 -28.03
C GLY A 804 -38.04 27.11 -28.47
N ASN A 805 -36.71 27.16 -28.64
CA ASN A 805 -35.93 25.99 -29.05
C ASN A 805 -35.29 25.27 -27.87
N ALA A 806 -35.24 23.94 -27.93
CA ALA A 806 -34.41 23.10 -27.07
C ALA A 806 -34.09 21.74 -27.71
N SER A 807 -32.96 21.15 -27.32
CA SER A 807 -32.54 19.81 -27.76
C SER A 807 -32.70 18.79 -26.64
N PHE A 808 -33.50 17.74 -26.84
CA PHE A 808 -33.82 16.70 -25.85
C PHE A 808 -33.16 15.37 -26.22
N ASN A 809 -32.58 14.67 -25.25
CA ASN A 809 -31.83 13.43 -25.49
C ASN A 809 -32.59 12.20 -24.99
N PHE A 810 -32.67 11.14 -25.80
CA PHE A 810 -33.47 9.95 -25.48
C PHE A 810 -32.66 8.66 -25.64
N LEU A 811 -32.43 7.98 -24.51
CA LEU A 811 -31.66 6.73 -24.48
C LEU A 811 -32.27 5.58 -25.30
N ASN A 812 -33.60 5.44 -25.28
CA ASN A 812 -34.30 4.30 -25.88
C ASN A 812 -34.90 4.61 -27.27
N ALA A 813 -34.61 5.78 -27.83
CA ALA A 813 -35.08 6.12 -29.17
C ALA A 813 -34.28 5.36 -30.24
N GLN A 814 -34.96 4.91 -31.29
CA GLN A 814 -34.36 4.17 -32.39
C GLN A 814 -34.58 4.91 -33.70
N ASN A 815 -33.55 4.90 -34.57
CA ASN A 815 -33.69 5.42 -35.93
C ASN A 815 -34.71 4.60 -36.72
N GLY A 816 -35.55 5.29 -37.52
CA GLY A 816 -36.56 4.64 -38.36
C GLY A 816 -37.80 4.11 -37.63
N VAL A 817 -37.91 4.33 -36.31
CA VAL A 817 -39.13 4.05 -35.53
C VAL A 817 -39.90 5.35 -35.32
N SER A 818 -41.21 5.33 -35.57
CA SER A 818 -42.07 6.50 -35.35
C SER A 818 -42.46 6.63 -33.88
N TYR A 819 -42.39 7.86 -33.39
CA TYR A 819 -42.79 8.25 -32.03
C TYR A 819 -43.74 9.44 -32.07
N PHE A 820 -44.71 9.46 -31.16
CA PHE A 820 -45.37 10.71 -30.81
C PHE A 820 -44.45 11.51 -29.90
N ILE A 821 -44.29 12.80 -30.18
CA ILE A 821 -43.65 13.76 -29.28
C ILE A 821 -44.75 14.37 -28.43
N VAL A 822 -44.63 14.27 -27.11
CA VAL A 822 -45.62 14.77 -26.16
C VAL A 822 -44.96 15.81 -25.27
N VAL A 823 -45.47 17.03 -25.35
CA VAL A 823 -44.98 18.17 -24.59
C VAL A 823 -45.93 18.42 -23.41
N ASN A 824 -45.35 18.52 -22.22
CA ASN A 824 -46.03 18.95 -21.02
C ASN A 824 -45.32 20.18 -20.46
N HIS A 825 -46.13 21.16 -20.05
CA HIS A 825 -45.66 22.38 -19.44
C HIS A 825 -46.60 22.72 -18.27
N ARG A 826 -46.11 23.44 -17.26
CA ARG A 826 -46.79 23.63 -15.97
C ARG A 826 -48.18 24.25 -16.04
N ASN A 827 -48.49 25.00 -17.10
CA ASN A 827 -49.77 25.72 -17.25
C ASN A 827 -50.29 25.70 -18.69
N SER A 828 -49.90 24.69 -19.48
CA SER A 828 -50.42 24.43 -20.81
C SER A 828 -51.15 23.10 -20.86
N ILE A 829 -52.07 22.94 -21.81
CA ILE A 829 -52.57 21.61 -22.12
C ILE A 829 -51.42 20.74 -22.65
N GLN A 830 -51.48 19.45 -22.36
CA GLN A 830 -50.58 18.47 -22.97
C GLN A 830 -50.77 18.47 -24.49
N THR A 831 -49.68 18.60 -25.25
CA THR A 831 -49.74 18.65 -26.72
C THR A 831 -48.97 17.47 -27.34
N TRP A 832 -49.65 16.72 -28.21
CA TRP A 832 -49.07 15.60 -28.95
C TRP A 832 -48.73 16.03 -30.38
N SER A 833 -47.61 15.53 -30.92
CA SER A 833 -47.25 15.72 -32.32
C SER A 833 -48.29 15.13 -33.25
N LYS A 834 -48.24 15.54 -34.53
CA LYS A 834 -49.16 15.11 -35.58
C LYS A 834 -49.38 13.59 -35.65
N SER A 835 -50.54 13.22 -36.19
CA SER A 835 -50.93 11.81 -36.39
C SER A 835 -49.88 11.03 -37.21
N GLY A 836 -49.57 9.80 -36.78
CA GLY A 836 -48.55 8.95 -37.39
C GLY A 836 -47.14 9.07 -36.77
N GLY A 837 -46.90 10.11 -35.95
CA GLY A 837 -45.63 10.35 -35.27
C GLY A 837 -44.47 10.71 -36.21
N GLU A 838 -43.27 10.79 -35.64
CA GLU A 838 -42.03 11.21 -36.31
C GLU A 838 -40.86 10.30 -35.99
N GLN A 839 -39.85 10.27 -36.85
CA GLN A 839 -38.74 9.33 -36.77
C GLN A 839 -37.39 10.03 -36.61
N PHE A 840 -36.53 9.47 -35.77
CA PHE A 840 -35.12 9.84 -35.78
C PHE A 840 -34.45 9.31 -37.05
N SER A 841 -33.60 10.14 -37.65
CA SER A 841 -32.74 9.79 -38.79
C SER A 841 -31.31 10.21 -38.47
N GLY A 842 -30.36 9.27 -38.55
CA GLY A 842 -28.98 9.52 -38.15
C GLY A 842 -28.82 9.96 -36.69
N GLY A 843 -29.77 9.59 -35.81
CA GLY A 843 -29.78 9.98 -34.40
C GLY A 843 -30.36 11.37 -34.15
N VAL A 844 -30.91 12.06 -35.16
CA VAL A 844 -31.48 13.40 -35.00
C VAL A 844 -32.94 13.39 -35.47
N LEU A 845 -33.80 14.06 -34.71
CA LEU A 845 -35.17 14.42 -35.10
C LEU A 845 -35.32 15.92 -34.92
N ASN A 846 -35.76 16.64 -35.95
CA ASN A 846 -36.13 18.05 -35.85
C ASN A 846 -37.64 18.15 -35.92
N TYR A 847 -38.26 18.77 -34.92
CA TYR A 847 -39.71 18.95 -34.89
C TYR A 847 -40.08 20.38 -34.51
N ASP A 848 -40.92 21.00 -35.32
CA ASP A 848 -41.32 22.38 -35.15
C ASP A 848 -42.85 22.46 -35.09
N PHE A 849 -43.37 22.64 -33.87
CA PHE A 849 -44.80 22.83 -33.62
C PHE A 849 -45.30 24.15 -34.21
N THR A 850 -44.44 25.16 -34.37
CA THR A 850 -44.87 26.51 -34.74
C THR A 850 -45.24 26.68 -36.21
N SER A 851 -44.78 25.75 -37.06
CA SER A 851 -44.92 25.83 -38.52
C SER A 851 -46.35 25.68 -39.05
N ALA A 852 -47.21 24.87 -38.41
CA ALA A 852 -48.59 24.64 -38.82
C ALA A 852 -49.43 24.03 -37.69
N ALA A 853 -50.74 24.33 -37.63
CA ALA A 853 -51.65 23.65 -36.68
C ALA A 853 -51.59 22.13 -36.82
N SER A 854 -51.39 21.62 -38.04
CA SER A 854 -51.29 20.18 -38.34
C SER A 854 -50.05 19.50 -37.75
N GLN A 855 -49.15 20.23 -37.09
CA GLN A 855 -48.08 19.66 -36.29
C GLN A 855 -48.57 19.18 -34.92
N ALA A 856 -49.75 19.60 -34.46
CA ALA A 856 -50.39 19.00 -33.30
C ALA A 856 -51.45 17.97 -33.71
N PHE A 857 -51.60 16.92 -32.92
CA PHE A 857 -52.67 15.95 -33.09
C PHE A 857 -54.03 16.68 -33.03
N GLY A 858 -54.93 16.37 -33.97
CA GLY A 858 -56.22 17.04 -34.06
C GLY A 858 -56.18 18.51 -34.48
N ASN A 859 -55.04 19.04 -34.96
CA ASN A 859 -54.82 20.47 -35.22
C ASN A 859 -54.98 21.35 -33.95
N ASN A 860 -54.68 20.80 -32.77
CA ASN A 860 -55.02 21.39 -31.49
C ASN A 860 -54.01 22.45 -31.01
N MET A 861 -53.87 23.53 -31.78
CA MET A 861 -53.03 24.70 -31.46
C MET A 861 -53.70 26.00 -31.89
N VAL A 862 -53.23 27.12 -31.33
CA VAL A 862 -53.71 28.47 -31.65
C VAL A 862 -52.70 29.22 -32.52
N LEU A 863 -53.17 30.06 -33.43
CA LEU A 863 -52.32 30.94 -34.22
C LEU A 863 -52.13 32.28 -33.50
N VAL A 864 -50.91 32.58 -33.07
CA VAL A 864 -50.56 33.82 -32.34
C VAL A 864 -49.44 34.53 -33.10
N SER A 865 -49.72 35.74 -33.58
CA SER A 865 -48.73 36.62 -34.22
C SER A 865 -47.97 35.99 -35.41
N GLY A 866 -48.59 35.04 -36.12
CA GLY A 866 -48.04 34.38 -37.30
C GLY A 866 -47.52 32.96 -37.07
N ASP A 867 -47.37 32.54 -35.81
CA ASP A 867 -46.86 31.22 -35.44
C ASP A 867 -47.91 30.41 -34.68
N TYR A 868 -47.92 29.09 -34.87
CA TYR A 868 -48.78 28.21 -34.08
C TYR A 868 -48.18 27.93 -32.70
N ARG A 869 -49.03 27.93 -31.67
CA ARG A 869 -48.61 27.79 -30.26
C ARG A 869 -49.52 26.86 -29.50
N ASN A 870 -48.97 26.21 -28.47
CA ASN A 870 -49.75 25.39 -27.55
C ASN A 870 -50.63 26.28 -26.69
N TYR A 871 -51.87 25.85 -26.50
CA TYR A 871 -52.81 26.53 -25.62
C TYR A 871 -52.34 26.52 -24.16
N THR A 872 -52.46 27.67 -23.50
CA THR A 872 -52.18 27.85 -22.07
C THR A 872 -53.47 27.92 -21.25
N GLY A 873 -53.38 27.85 -19.93
CA GLY A 873 -54.51 28.04 -19.02
C GLY A 873 -55.00 26.78 -18.31
N ASP A 874 -54.47 25.60 -18.63
CA ASP A 874 -54.72 24.37 -17.86
C ASP A 874 -53.77 24.34 -16.64
N VAL A 875 -54.13 25.08 -15.59
CA VAL A 875 -53.29 25.28 -14.40
C VAL A 875 -53.50 24.19 -13.35
N ASN A 876 -54.62 23.47 -13.43
CA ASN A 876 -54.91 22.33 -12.56
C ASN A 876 -54.43 20.98 -13.15
N GLN A 877 -54.03 20.97 -14.44
CA GLN A 877 -53.52 19.82 -15.19
C GLN A 877 -54.52 18.66 -15.32
N ASP A 878 -55.81 18.97 -15.52
CA ASP A 878 -56.90 18.00 -15.69
C ASP A 878 -57.24 17.69 -17.17
N GLU A 879 -56.41 18.18 -18.09
CA GLU A 879 -56.50 18.00 -19.55
C GLU A 879 -57.55 18.85 -20.27
N VAL A 880 -58.26 19.75 -19.57
CA VAL A 880 -59.16 20.73 -20.16
C VAL A 880 -58.87 22.12 -19.57
N VAL A 881 -59.07 23.17 -20.35
CA VAL A 881 -59.12 24.53 -19.81
C VAL A 881 -60.59 24.83 -19.56
N ASP A 882 -60.98 24.98 -18.30
CA ASP A 882 -62.37 25.28 -17.94
C ASP A 882 -62.53 26.28 -16.78
N LEU A 883 -63.74 26.38 -16.24
CA LEU A 883 -64.04 27.32 -15.14
C LEU A 883 -63.24 27.04 -13.87
N ALA A 884 -62.78 25.81 -13.64
CA ALA A 884 -61.94 25.48 -12.50
C ALA A 884 -60.55 26.12 -12.62
N ASP A 885 -59.97 26.14 -13.81
CA ASP A 885 -58.71 26.84 -14.09
C ASP A 885 -58.87 28.35 -13.99
N VAL A 886 -59.91 28.88 -14.65
CA VAL A 886 -60.25 30.31 -14.62
C VAL A 886 -60.44 30.76 -13.17
N ALA A 887 -61.10 29.96 -12.32
CA ALA A 887 -61.27 30.29 -10.91
C ALA A 887 -59.94 30.32 -10.12
N ILE A 888 -58.98 29.44 -10.44
CA ILE A 888 -57.65 29.49 -9.81
C ILE A 888 -56.93 30.79 -10.20
N ILE A 889 -56.93 31.11 -11.48
CA ILE A 889 -56.26 32.30 -12.01
C ILE A 889 -56.94 33.58 -11.52
N ASP A 890 -58.28 33.63 -11.50
CA ASP A 890 -59.06 34.79 -11.03
C ASP A 890 -58.83 35.07 -9.54
N ASN A 891 -58.78 34.01 -8.72
CA ASN A 891 -58.45 34.16 -7.30
C ASN A 891 -57.02 34.68 -7.10
N ASP A 892 -56.06 34.18 -7.86
CA ASP A 892 -54.66 34.64 -7.78
C ASP A 892 -54.48 36.06 -8.33
N ALA A 893 -55.19 36.40 -9.42
CA ALA A 893 -55.24 37.73 -10.00
C ALA A 893 -55.86 38.76 -9.03
N PHE A 894 -56.96 38.41 -8.37
CA PHE A 894 -57.58 39.24 -7.33
C PHE A 894 -56.63 39.53 -6.17
N ASN A 895 -55.78 38.55 -5.83
CA ASN A 895 -54.80 38.67 -4.76
C ASN A 895 -53.46 39.28 -5.21
N PHE A 896 -53.30 39.64 -6.49
CA PHE A 896 -52.02 40.06 -7.09
C PHE A 896 -50.89 39.09 -6.72
N ALA A 897 -51.14 37.79 -6.89
CA ALA A 897 -50.17 36.76 -6.57
C ALA A 897 -48.91 36.95 -7.43
N THR A 898 -47.74 36.98 -6.78
CA THR A 898 -46.45 37.22 -7.45
C THR A 898 -45.51 36.02 -7.36
N GLY A 899 -44.65 35.86 -8.35
CA GLY A 899 -43.56 34.88 -8.37
C GLY A 899 -43.78 33.77 -9.39
N TYR A 900 -43.00 32.69 -9.26
CA TYR A 900 -43.08 31.54 -10.16
C TYR A 900 -44.24 30.61 -9.75
N ILE A 901 -45.46 30.96 -10.14
CA ILE A 901 -46.71 30.24 -9.81
C ILE A 901 -47.42 29.74 -11.06
N LEU A 902 -48.39 28.82 -10.91
CA LEU A 902 -49.06 28.17 -12.04
C LEU A 902 -49.96 29.13 -12.82
N SER A 903 -50.62 30.04 -12.11
CA SER A 903 -51.58 31.01 -12.64
C SER A 903 -50.97 32.17 -13.40
N ASP A 904 -49.66 32.39 -13.28
CA ASP A 904 -48.89 33.32 -14.09
C ASP A 904 -48.61 32.67 -15.46
N LEU A 905 -49.48 32.96 -16.43
CA LEU A 905 -49.45 32.41 -17.77
C LEU A 905 -48.54 33.21 -18.70
N ASN A 906 -48.35 34.51 -18.47
CA ASN A 906 -47.58 35.39 -19.35
C ASN A 906 -46.11 35.60 -18.90
N TYR A 907 -45.75 35.10 -17.71
CA TYR A 907 -44.40 35.06 -17.13
C TYR A 907 -43.84 36.42 -16.72
N ASP A 908 -44.68 37.40 -16.43
CA ASP A 908 -44.25 38.68 -15.89
C ASP A 908 -44.06 38.67 -14.35
N LEU A 909 -44.20 37.49 -13.73
CA LEU A 909 -44.13 37.24 -12.28
C LEU A 909 -45.29 37.83 -11.48
N LEU A 910 -46.39 38.19 -12.13
CA LEU A 910 -47.61 38.70 -11.53
C LEU A 910 -48.82 38.08 -12.21
N THR A 911 -49.58 37.27 -11.47
CA THR A 911 -50.90 36.85 -11.98
C THR A 911 -51.83 38.07 -11.98
N ASP A 912 -52.33 38.47 -13.14
CA ASP A 912 -53.32 39.53 -13.29
C ASP A 912 -54.41 39.22 -14.34
N LEU A 913 -55.19 40.24 -14.71
CA LEU A 913 -56.27 40.12 -15.70
C LEU A 913 -55.77 39.66 -17.09
N THR A 914 -54.50 39.89 -17.41
CA THR A 914 -53.86 39.48 -18.66
C THR A 914 -53.75 37.96 -18.72
N ASP A 915 -53.33 37.31 -17.64
CA ASP A 915 -53.31 35.85 -17.53
C ASP A 915 -54.72 35.27 -17.62
N LEU A 916 -55.65 35.86 -16.87
CA LEU A 916 -57.05 35.45 -16.87
C LEU A 916 -57.67 35.51 -18.27
N THR A 917 -57.26 36.48 -19.09
CA THR A 917 -57.75 36.62 -20.47
C THR A 917 -57.37 35.42 -21.35
N TYR A 918 -56.17 34.84 -21.19
CA TYR A 918 -55.79 33.64 -21.93
C TYR A 918 -56.63 32.43 -21.51
N ALA A 919 -56.76 32.20 -20.20
CA ALA A 919 -57.55 31.08 -19.70
C ALA A 919 -59.05 31.22 -20.02
N ASP A 920 -59.64 32.41 -19.90
CA ASP A 920 -61.06 32.64 -20.18
C ASP A 920 -61.39 32.42 -21.67
N ASN A 921 -60.53 32.90 -22.58
CA ASN A 921 -60.69 32.64 -24.02
C ASN A 921 -60.64 31.14 -24.35
N ASN A 922 -59.71 30.41 -23.73
CA ASN A 922 -59.57 28.98 -23.95
C ASN A 922 -60.67 28.15 -23.29
N ALA A 923 -61.12 28.56 -22.11
CA ALA A 923 -62.27 27.97 -21.42
C ALA A 923 -63.56 28.15 -22.20
N PHE A 924 -63.78 29.33 -22.79
CA PHE A 924 -64.92 29.58 -23.68
C PHE A 924 -64.89 28.66 -24.91
N GLY A 925 -63.69 28.36 -25.42
CA GLY A 925 -63.46 27.43 -26.52
C GLY A 925 -63.57 25.95 -26.16
N PHE A 926 -63.72 25.60 -24.87
CA PHE A 926 -63.57 24.23 -24.35
C PHE A 926 -62.29 23.56 -24.85
N VAL A 927 -61.19 24.29 -24.82
CA VAL A 927 -59.88 23.78 -25.22
C VAL A 927 -59.51 22.62 -24.31
N GLN A 928 -59.20 21.46 -24.92
CA GLN A 928 -58.85 20.24 -24.19
C GLN A 928 -57.74 19.49 -24.93
N VAL A 929 -57.06 18.57 -24.25
CA VAL A 929 -56.01 17.73 -24.84
C VAL A 929 -56.57 16.89 -25.99
N ALA A 930 -55.95 17.01 -27.16
CA ALA A 930 -56.16 16.11 -28.29
C ALA A 930 -55.01 15.09 -28.37
N LYS A 931 -55.34 13.80 -28.23
CA LYS A 931 -54.39 12.70 -28.24
C LYS A 931 -54.93 11.47 -29.01
N PRO A 932 -54.04 10.55 -29.46
CA PRO A 932 -54.38 9.37 -30.27
C PRO A 932 -55.20 8.27 -29.56
#